data_AF-U2KDD2-F1
#
_entry.id   AF-U2KDD2-F1
#
_cell.length_a   1.000
_cell.length_b   1.000
_cell.length_c   1.000
_cell.angle_alpha   90.00
_cell.angle_beta   90.00
_cell.angle_gamma   90.00
#
_symmetry.space_group_name_H-M   'P 1'
#
loop_
_entity.id
_entity.type
_entity.pdbx_description
1 polymer ?
#
loop_
_entity_poly.entity_id
_entity_poly.type
_entity_poly.pdbx_seq_one_letter_code
_entity_poly.pdbx_strand_id
1 'polypeptide(L)'
;MISGQIALQWGKRTIYNLTVIYALLSTMLLYGCDGDTTVNSESSSHQSTTIRLTIEVPNGGVDNTKMVATRSFTYGFEGDMVPPKMRLKEGETTEGLCVIRNENPKIPIKLVQVKWKTHDGVLWCDTLNADVEAPHDEKIGNWQACFLLGHGTYDEKTHKIKMGVERLARPISQNEEQLWNMPYLSAWLPLKTSDGLHLRSPHVSFKPQGAFIRMRLTNDTKHDMSVASLRMRPTDDSMQAAPFVWEAMWQTDERGDAPVVSPVLQKSGEDFECPLAQPLTLKPGETSAWYGFWSMPIGKSVGYSGNYFVVPAEEAKIHRSPWWLYHTPLEGKSNAQGPVAGRTYTLSLKLRQLISTTYANWMQDMEDDRLVCKMSIPGTHDTGAWSGNWWVKTQDKDIKGQLESGIRFFDIRLVLADGVLKLCHASNVFDRTFHKDVLRATADFLREHPSETVIMTIKRDHDYDKDGGNKYRTAVGNVLRADPYVTPYIAGSFSPTLTMGELRGKMLILSREGWYSTNSGWIDRWYDNKQFSTNIYSTNHSRTTLNVEDTYRCAAGDKVNLVRQNLLKASEAYGGAAPDWFITFCSYTGPNGIGTPNAVTGYVDPHVINILKGDHQLRTTGILLFNFAGWWDNGLTNIAIKFNDTATPPLKQW
;
A
#
# COMPACT_ATOMS: atom_id res chain seq x y z
N MET A 1 31.46 -18.75 39.58
CA MET A 1 30.04 -18.91 39.21
C MET A 1 29.98 -19.40 37.75
N ILE A 2 30.29 -20.66 37.41
CA ILE A 2 29.51 -21.89 37.64
C ILE A 2 28.00 -21.68 37.50
N SER A 3 27.57 -21.22 36.32
CA SER A 3 26.20 -21.41 35.80
C SER A 3 26.04 -21.11 34.30
N GLY A 4 27.09 -20.68 33.59
CA GLY A 4 27.04 -20.35 32.14
C GLY A 4 27.61 -21.40 31.17
N GLN A 5 28.30 -22.45 31.64
CA GLN A 5 28.99 -23.41 30.75
C GLN A 5 28.29 -24.77 30.59
N ILE A 6 27.21 -25.04 31.33
CA ILE A 6 26.50 -26.33 31.25
C ILE A 6 25.33 -26.30 30.24
N ALA A 7 24.78 -25.12 29.93
CA ALA A 7 23.68 -24.98 28.95
C ALA A 7 24.14 -25.05 27.48
N LEU A 8 25.39 -24.72 27.17
CA LEU A 8 25.92 -24.76 25.79
C LEU A 8 26.46 -26.14 25.34
N GLN A 9 26.70 -27.07 26.27
CA GLN A 9 27.11 -28.43 25.93
C GLN A 9 25.94 -29.40 25.71
N TRP A 10 24.74 -29.10 26.21
CA TRP A 10 23.54 -29.92 25.99
C TRP A 10 22.83 -29.61 24.66
N GLY A 11 22.85 -28.37 24.18
CA GLY A 11 22.25 -28.01 22.88
C GLY A 11 23.04 -28.51 21.66
N LYS A 12 24.36 -28.66 21.76
CA LYS A 12 25.21 -29.10 20.63
C LYS A 12 25.25 -30.62 20.45
N ARG A 13 25.06 -31.42 21.51
CA ARG A 13 25.01 -32.90 21.39
C ARG A 13 23.69 -33.41 20.79
N THR A 14 22.58 -32.73 21.03
CA THR A 14 21.27 -33.13 20.48
C THR A 14 21.17 -32.83 18.98
N ILE A 15 21.75 -31.72 18.51
CA ILE A 15 21.77 -31.38 17.08
C ILE A 15 22.73 -32.30 16.31
N TYR A 16 23.91 -32.62 16.87
CA TYR A 16 24.87 -33.50 16.17
C TYR A 16 24.35 -34.94 16.02
N ASN A 17 23.63 -35.47 17.02
CA ASN A 17 23.04 -36.81 16.93
C ASN A 17 21.85 -36.88 15.94
N LEU A 18 21.05 -35.81 15.82
CA LEU A 18 19.95 -35.74 14.84
C LEU A 18 20.46 -35.64 13.39
N THR A 19 21.54 -34.89 13.14
CA THR A 19 22.14 -34.78 11.81
C THR A 19 22.84 -36.08 11.39
N VAL A 20 23.47 -36.79 12.34
CA VAL A 20 24.11 -38.10 12.08
C VAL A 20 23.06 -39.19 11.82
N ILE A 21 21.91 -39.17 12.51
CA ILE A 21 20.80 -40.09 12.25
C ILE A 21 20.16 -39.83 10.87
N TYR A 22 19.96 -38.55 10.49
CA TYR A 22 19.44 -38.22 9.16
C TYR A 22 20.43 -38.53 8.02
N ALA A 23 21.73 -38.36 8.25
CA ALA A 23 22.77 -38.71 7.29
C ALA A 23 22.94 -40.23 7.14
N LEU A 24 22.82 -41.02 8.23
CA LEU A 24 22.80 -42.49 8.18
C LEU A 24 21.52 -43.05 7.53
N LEU A 25 20.37 -42.42 7.75
CA LEU A 25 19.11 -42.79 7.08
C LEU A 25 19.10 -42.44 5.58
N SER A 26 19.82 -41.39 5.18
CA SER A 26 19.92 -40.95 3.79
C SER A 26 21.01 -41.69 3.00
N THR A 27 22.00 -42.29 3.67
CA THR A 27 23.06 -43.09 3.05
C THR A 27 22.76 -44.60 2.99
N MET A 28 21.70 -45.08 3.66
CA MET A 28 21.18 -46.44 3.46
C MET A 28 20.12 -46.55 2.35
N LEU A 29 19.77 -45.43 1.69
CA LEU A 29 18.78 -45.39 0.60
C LEU A 29 19.39 -45.35 -0.81
N LEU A 30 20.72 -45.34 -0.93
CA LEU A 30 21.40 -45.37 -2.23
C LEU A 30 22.66 -46.26 -2.10
N TYR A 31 22.63 -47.41 -2.79
CA TYR A 31 23.67 -48.45 -2.95
C TYR A 31 23.52 -49.75 -2.14
N GLY A 32 22.98 -50.76 -2.82
CA GLY A 32 23.09 -52.18 -2.48
C GLY A 32 22.38 -53.03 -3.54
N CYS A 33 23.08 -53.38 -4.62
CA CYS A 33 22.59 -54.25 -5.69
C CYS A 33 22.62 -55.74 -5.30
N ASP A 34 21.71 -56.49 -5.94
CA ASP A 34 21.72 -57.91 -6.32
C ASP A 34 21.99 -59.00 -5.26
N GLY A 35 20.95 -59.83 -5.06
CA GLY A 35 20.99 -61.08 -4.33
C GLY A 35 19.64 -61.79 -4.44
N ASP A 36 19.47 -62.52 -5.53
CA ASP A 36 18.33 -63.38 -5.88
C ASP A 36 17.90 -64.28 -4.70
N THR A 37 16.67 -64.11 -4.19
CA THR A 37 15.92 -65.15 -3.45
C THR A 37 14.43 -64.80 -3.45
N THR A 38 13.68 -65.61 -4.16
CA THR A 38 12.22 -65.61 -4.25
C THR A 38 11.58 -65.95 -2.90
N VAL A 39 10.89 -64.99 -2.28
CA VAL A 39 9.88 -65.25 -1.25
C VAL A 39 8.68 -64.36 -1.54
N ASN A 40 7.57 -65.01 -1.88
CA ASN A 40 6.26 -64.43 -2.13
C ASN A 40 5.86 -63.47 -1.00
N SER A 41 5.82 -62.17 -1.31
CA SER A 41 4.93 -61.25 -0.61
C SER A 41 3.64 -61.19 -1.45
N GLU A 42 2.55 -61.69 -0.89
CA GLU A 42 1.21 -61.44 -1.40
C GLU A 42 0.98 -59.93 -1.35
N SER A 43 1.25 -59.26 -2.46
CA SER A 43 0.63 -57.98 -2.73
C SER A 43 -0.83 -58.30 -3.03
N SER A 44 -1.74 -57.85 -2.17
CA SER A 44 -3.15 -57.78 -2.51
C SER A 44 -3.25 -56.87 -3.73
N SER A 45 -3.29 -57.45 -4.93
CA SER A 45 -3.69 -56.72 -6.12
C SER A 45 -5.09 -56.20 -5.83
N HIS A 46 -5.23 -54.88 -5.69
CA HIS A 46 -6.54 -54.28 -5.80
C HIS A 46 -7.00 -54.54 -7.24
N GLN A 47 -7.69 -55.66 -7.46
CA GLN A 47 -8.36 -55.91 -8.73
C GLN A 47 -9.35 -54.76 -8.92
N SER A 48 -9.13 -53.93 -9.93
CA SER A 48 -10.10 -52.93 -10.36
C SER A 48 -10.81 -53.44 -11.60
N THR A 49 -12.10 -53.17 -11.72
CA THR A 49 -12.87 -53.44 -12.94
C THR A 49 -13.01 -52.14 -13.71
N THR A 50 -12.53 -52.12 -14.95
CA THR A 50 -12.72 -50.97 -15.85
C THR A 50 -14.12 -50.98 -16.43
N ILE A 51 -14.91 -49.97 -16.11
CA ILE A 51 -16.25 -49.72 -16.67
C ILE A 51 -16.09 -48.72 -17.82
N ARG A 52 -16.50 -49.11 -19.03
CA ARG A 52 -16.48 -48.25 -20.22
C ARG A 52 -17.85 -47.64 -20.44
N LEU A 53 -17.94 -46.32 -20.32
CA LEU A 53 -19.19 -45.58 -20.49
C LEU A 53 -19.20 -44.86 -21.84
N THR A 54 -20.32 -44.97 -22.56
CA THR A 54 -20.61 -44.21 -23.78
C THR A 54 -21.79 -43.29 -23.51
N ILE A 55 -21.58 -41.97 -23.53
CA ILE A 55 -22.58 -40.98 -23.13
C ILE A 55 -23.00 -40.13 -24.34
N GLU A 56 -24.25 -40.29 -24.76
CA GLU A 56 -24.89 -39.42 -25.75
C GLU A 56 -25.38 -38.12 -25.07
N VAL A 57 -24.95 -36.97 -25.59
CA VAL A 57 -25.37 -35.65 -25.11
C VAL A 57 -26.17 -34.97 -26.22
N PRO A 58 -27.52 -34.97 -26.14
CA PRO A 58 -28.36 -34.60 -27.28
C PRO A 58 -28.20 -33.13 -27.68
N ASN A 59 -28.20 -32.19 -26.75
CA ASN A 59 -27.82 -30.79 -26.94
C ASN A 59 -27.76 -30.06 -25.59
N GLY A 60 -27.18 -28.87 -25.60
CA GLY A 60 -27.07 -27.98 -24.47
C GLY A 60 -27.56 -26.58 -24.82
N GLY A 61 -28.08 -25.91 -23.81
CA GLY A 61 -28.55 -24.53 -23.87
C GLY A 61 -28.21 -23.81 -22.57
N VAL A 62 -28.44 -22.51 -22.57
CA VAL A 62 -28.27 -21.70 -21.37
C VAL A 62 -29.68 -21.35 -20.86
N ASP A 63 -30.00 -21.68 -19.61
CA ASP A 63 -31.32 -21.36 -19.03
C ASP A 63 -31.40 -19.90 -18.61
N ASN A 64 -32.44 -19.22 -19.12
CA ASN A 64 -32.56 -17.76 -19.15
C ASN A 64 -33.88 -17.21 -18.65
N THR A 65 -34.43 -17.76 -17.57
CA THR A 65 -35.52 -17.07 -16.86
C THR A 65 -35.04 -15.76 -16.20
N LYS A 66 -33.73 -15.60 -15.95
CA LYS A 66 -33.03 -14.31 -15.87
C LYS A 66 -31.58 -14.48 -16.33
N MET A 67 -31.33 -14.16 -17.60
CA MET A 67 -30.04 -13.68 -18.12
C MET A 67 -28.87 -14.67 -18.34
N VAL A 68 -28.11 -14.43 -19.43
CA VAL A 68 -27.63 -15.46 -20.37
C VAL A 68 -26.11 -15.44 -20.62
N ALA A 69 -25.53 -16.59 -20.95
CA ALA A 69 -24.13 -17.02 -20.82
C ALA A 69 -23.24 -17.10 -22.09
N THR A 70 -22.55 -16.02 -22.50
CA THR A 70 -21.48 -15.82 -23.55
C THR A 70 -21.42 -16.69 -24.83
N ARG A 71 -21.11 -16.10 -26.01
CA ARG A 71 -19.73 -15.76 -26.47
C ARG A 71 -19.58 -14.53 -27.38
N SER A 72 -20.62 -13.74 -27.57
CA SER A 72 -20.47 -12.32 -27.87
C SER A 72 -21.58 -11.50 -27.22
N PHE A 73 -21.26 -10.27 -26.85
CA PHE A 73 -22.20 -9.34 -26.23
C PHE A 73 -22.33 -8.09 -27.07
N THR A 74 -23.55 -7.59 -27.31
CA THR A 74 -23.77 -6.19 -27.68
C THR A 74 -24.29 -5.42 -26.47
N TYR A 75 -23.65 -4.27 -26.18
CA TYR A 75 -24.01 -3.42 -25.05
C TYR A 75 -24.84 -2.22 -25.50
N GLY A 76 -26.08 -2.10 -25.03
CA GLY A 76 -26.90 -0.90 -25.16
C GLY A 76 -27.03 -0.24 -23.79
N PHE A 77 -26.54 1.00 -23.64
CA PHE A 77 -26.53 1.73 -22.36
C PHE A 77 -27.91 2.22 -21.88
N GLU A 78 -29.00 1.66 -22.38
CA GLU A 78 -30.35 2.07 -22.01
C GLU A 78 -30.86 1.25 -20.82
N GLY A 79 -30.99 1.89 -19.65
CA GLY A 79 -31.65 1.35 -18.46
C GLY A 79 -30.72 0.89 -17.33
N ASP A 80 -31.22 1.00 -16.10
CA ASP A 80 -30.57 0.45 -14.91
C ASP A 80 -30.64 -1.08 -14.97
N MET A 81 -29.49 -1.74 -14.94
CA MET A 81 -29.38 -3.21 -14.91
C MET A 81 -29.75 -3.93 -16.21
N VAL A 82 -29.24 -3.47 -17.36
CA VAL A 82 -29.25 -4.29 -18.60
C VAL A 82 -27.93 -5.05 -18.72
N PRO A 83 -27.85 -6.30 -18.24
CA PRO A 83 -26.73 -7.17 -18.55
C PRO A 83 -26.59 -7.35 -20.07
N PRO A 84 -25.38 -7.61 -20.56
CA PRO A 84 -25.12 -7.67 -21.99
C PRO A 84 -25.91 -8.81 -22.66
N LYS A 85 -26.52 -8.56 -23.83
CA LYS A 85 -27.29 -9.60 -24.57
C LYS A 85 -26.33 -10.63 -25.18
N MET A 86 -26.43 -11.90 -24.77
CA MET A 86 -25.64 -13.00 -25.33
C MET A 86 -26.01 -13.28 -26.78
N ARG A 87 -25.00 -13.58 -27.61
CA ARG A 87 -25.12 -14.30 -28.87
C ARG A 87 -24.14 -15.48 -28.92
N LEU A 88 -24.61 -16.63 -29.40
CA LEU A 88 -23.75 -17.77 -29.77
C LEU A 88 -23.50 -17.66 -31.27
N LYS A 89 -22.23 -17.63 -31.67
CA LYS A 89 -21.85 -17.48 -33.07
C LYS A 89 -21.90 -18.84 -33.77
N GLU A 90 -22.58 -18.92 -34.90
CA GLU A 90 -22.72 -20.15 -35.68
C GLU A 90 -21.36 -20.78 -36.01
N GLY A 91 -21.23 -22.09 -35.80
CA GLY A 91 -20.00 -22.85 -36.02
C GLY A 91 -18.89 -22.62 -34.98
N GLU A 92 -19.07 -21.72 -34.02
CA GLU A 92 -18.10 -21.48 -32.95
C GLU A 92 -17.98 -22.71 -32.04
N THR A 93 -16.75 -23.00 -31.61
CA THR A 93 -16.47 -24.12 -30.72
C THR A 93 -15.91 -23.66 -29.37
N THR A 94 -16.38 -24.32 -28.31
CA THR A 94 -16.03 -24.05 -26.91
C THR A 94 -15.57 -25.31 -26.21
N GLU A 95 -14.45 -25.24 -25.51
CA GLU A 95 -14.01 -26.33 -24.63
C GLU A 95 -14.72 -26.28 -23.27
N GLY A 96 -14.76 -27.42 -22.60
CA GLY A 96 -15.38 -27.61 -21.31
C GLY A 96 -14.97 -28.92 -20.66
N LEU A 97 -15.51 -29.19 -19.47
CA LEU A 97 -15.29 -30.43 -18.73
C LEU A 97 -16.63 -31.12 -18.48
N CYS A 98 -16.64 -32.44 -18.52
CA CYS A 98 -17.71 -33.27 -17.98
C CYS A 98 -17.17 -34.01 -16.77
N VAL A 99 -17.82 -33.81 -15.63
CA VAL A 99 -17.57 -34.56 -14.40
C VAL A 99 -18.62 -35.65 -14.30
N ILE A 100 -18.19 -36.90 -14.30
CA ILE A 100 -19.05 -38.07 -14.23
C ILE A 100 -18.86 -38.71 -12.85
N ARG A 101 -19.97 -38.98 -12.17
CA ARG A 101 -19.96 -39.65 -10.87
C ARG A 101 -21.00 -40.77 -10.83
N ASN A 102 -20.75 -41.76 -10.00
CA ASN A 102 -21.73 -42.79 -9.65
C ASN A 102 -22.37 -42.47 -8.30
N GLU A 103 -23.61 -42.91 -8.07
CA GLU A 103 -24.25 -42.88 -6.74
C GLU A 103 -23.42 -43.57 -5.66
N ASN A 104 -22.71 -44.66 -6.01
CA ASN A 104 -21.77 -45.30 -5.10
C ASN A 104 -20.51 -44.42 -4.93
N PRO A 105 -20.24 -43.85 -3.74
CA PRO A 105 -19.11 -42.94 -3.52
C PRO A 105 -17.75 -43.62 -3.58
N LYS A 106 -17.69 -44.96 -3.52
CA LYS A 106 -16.44 -45.71 -3.66
C LYS A 106 -16.00 -45.86 -5.12
N ILE A 107 -16.90 -45.61 -6.07
CA ILE A 107 -16.55 -45.54 -7.50
C ILE A 107 -16.00 -44.13 -7.75
N PRO A 108 -14.77 -44.01 -8.26
CA PRO A 108 -14.12 -42.72 -8.41
C PRO A 108 -14.81 -41.83 -9.45
N ILE A 109 -14.69 -40.53 -9.24
CA ILE A 109 -15.17 -39.51 -10.18
C ILE A 109 -14.27 -39.51 -11.42
N LYS A 110 -14.89 -39.44 -12.60
CA LYS A 110 -14.17 -39.34 -13.87
C LYS A 110 -14.35 -37.97 -14.50
N LEU A 111 -13.25 -37.40 -14.98
CA LEU A 111 -13.24 -36.16 -15.74
C LEU A 111 -13.03 -36.47 -17.23
N VAL A 112 -13.81 -35.80 -18.09
CA VAL A 112 -13.69 -35.90 -19.55
C VAL A 112 -13.66 -34.50 -20.15
N GLN A 113 -12.73 -34.25 -21.08
CA GLN A 113 -12.71 -33.01 -21.86
C GLN A 113 -13.85 -33.03 -22.88
N VAL A 114 -14.58 -31.92 -22.98
CA VAL A 114 -15.75 -31.79 -23.84
C VAL A 114 -15.58 -30.62 -24.79
N LYS A 115 -16.03 -30.80 -26.03
CA LYS A 115 -16.01 -29.77 -27.07
C LYS A 115 -17.43 -29.51 -27.55
N TRP A 116 -17.90 -28.29 -27.35
CA TRP A 116 -19.24 -27.82 -27.69
C TRP A 116 -19.21 -26.99 -28.96
N LYS A 117 -19.97 -27.38 -29.99
CA LYS A 117 -20.11 -26.63 -31.25
C LYS A 117 -21.47 -25.95 -31.31
N THR A 118 -21.49 -24.68 -31.70
CA THR A 118 -22.72 -23.92 -31.87
C THR A 118 -23.36 -24.24 -33.22
N HIS A 119 -24.65 -24.59 -33.20
CA HIS A 119 -25.51 -24.71 -34.38
C HIS A 119 -26.91 -24.18 -34.06
N ASP A 120 -27.41 -23.24 -34.88
CA ASP A 120 -28.73 -22.59 -34.72
C ASP A 120 -28.94 -21.98 -33.32
N GLY A 121 -27.87 -21.43 -32.74
CA GLY A 121 -27.91 -20.84 -31.39
C GLY A 121 -28.06 -21.86 -30.25
N VAL A 122 -27.76 -23.14 -30.52
CA VAL A 122 -27.75 -24.24 -29.55
C VAL A 122 -26.35 -24.87 -29.50
N LEU A 123 -25.93 -25.35 -28.33
CA LEU A 123 -24.64 -26.02 -28.17
C LEU A 123 -24.81 -27.54 -28.38
N TRP A 124 -23.96 -28.12 -29.22
CA TRP A 124 -23.94 -29.55 -29.53
C TRP A 124 -22.61 -30.16 -29.13
N CYS A 125 -22.65 -31.40 -28.65
CA CYS A 125 -21.49 -32.16 -28.24
C CYS A 125 -21.54 -33.54 -28.87
N ASP A 126 -20.41 -34.06 -29.32
CA ASP A 126 -20.30 -35.43 -29.80
C ASP A 126 -20.43 -36.43 -28.63
N THR A 127 -20.62 -37.71 -28.94
CA THR A 127 -20.66 -38.79 -27.95
C THR A 127 -19.38 -38.82 -27.12
N LEU A 128 -19.51 -38.86 -25.79
CA LEU A 128 -18.40 -38.89 -24.86
C LEU A 128 -18.09 -40.33 -24.44
N ASN A 129 -16.81 -40.70 -24.41
CA ASN A 129 -16.37 -42.01 -23.91
C ASN A 129 -15.55 -41.81 -22.63
N ALA A 130 -15.82 -42.63 -21.62
CA ALA A 130 -15.18 -42.52 -20.32
C ALA A 130 -14.88 -43.89 -19.71
N ASP A 131 -13.61 -44.13 -19.39
CA ASP A 131 -13.18 -45.34 -18.68
C ASP A 131 -13.02 -45.03 -17.19
N VAL A 132 -13.79 -45.73 -16.35
CA VAL A 132 -13.81 -45.58 -14.88
C VAL A 132 -13.31 -46.86 -14.23
N GLU A 133 -12.28 -46.77 -13.40
CA GLU A 133 -11.78 -47.90 -12.63
C GLU A 133 -12.55 -48.03 -11.32
N ALA A 134 -13.44 -49.01 -11.24
CA ALA A 134 -14.18 -49.30 -10.01
C ALA A 134 -13.43 -50.35 -9.17
N PRO A 135 -13.38 -50.21 -7.83
CA PRO A 135 -12.88 -51.27 -6.96
C PRO A 135 -13.67 -52.59 -7.16
N HIS A 136 -12.99 -53.75 -7.01
CA HIS A 136 -13.63 -55.07 -7.10
C HIS A 136 -14.87 -55.17 -6.18
N ASP A 137 -15.91 -55.87 -6.62
CA ASP A 137 -17.14 -56.16 -5.88
C ASP A 137 -18.03 -54.97 -5.49
N GLU A 138 -17.74 -53.76 -5.98
CA GLU A 138 -18.60 -52.60 -5.74
C GLU A 138 -19.84 -52.59 -6.65
N LYS A 139 -21.02 -52.35 -6.05
CA LYS A 139 -22.27 -52.24 -6.81
C LYS A 139 -22.28 -50.93 -7.61
N ILE A 140 -22.49 -51.04 -8.92
CA ILE A 140 -22.68 -49.90 -9.81
C ILE A 140 -24.09 -49.33 -9.60
N GLY A 141 -24.17 -48.09 -9.11
CA GLY A 141 -25.41 -47.32 -8.97
C GLY A 141 -25.72 -46.48 -10.22
N ASN A 142 -26.66 -45.54 -10.10
CA ASN A 142 -26.96 -44.65 -11.22
C ASN A 142 -25.81 -43.67 -11.47
N TRP A 143 -25.65 -43.27 -12.73
CA TRP A 143 -24.64 -42.30 -13.15
C TRP A 143 -25.23 -40.90 -13.24
N GLN A 144 -24.40 -39.91 -12.91
CA GLN A 144 -24.72 -38.50 -13.08
C GLN A 144 -23.56 -37.78 -13.76
N ALA A 145 -23.87 -36.76 -14.55
CA ALA A 145 -22.89 -35.88 -15.16
C ALA A 145 -23.16 -34.41 -14.81
N CYS A 146 -22.10 -33.64 -14.61
CA CYS A 146 -22.16 -32.20 -14.51
C CYS A 146 -21.16 -31.59 -15.50
N PHE A 147 -21.62 -30.61 -16.27
CA PHE A 147 -20.85 -30.01 -17.34
C PHE A 147 -20.39 -28.61 -16.94
N LEU A 148 -19.10 -28.34 -17.13
CA LEU A 148 -18.49 -27.02 -17.13
C LEU A 148 -18.30 -26.58 -18.59
N LEU A 149 -18.86 -25.43 -18.94
CA LEU A 149 -18.56 -24.72 -20.18
C LEU A 149 -17.52 -23.65 -19.87
N GLY A 150 -16.38 -23.66 -20.57
CA GLY A 150 -15.23 -22.79 -20.30
C GLY A 150 -14.06 -23.53 -19.65
N HIS A 151 -13.06 -22.78 -19.22
CA HIS A 151 -11.82 -23.34 -18.70
C HIS A 151 -11.89 -23.61 -17.19
N GLY A 152 -11.30 -24.72 -16.75
CA GLY A 152 -11.11 -25.07 -15.35
C GLY A 152 -9.97 -26.07 -15.18
N THR A 153 -9.35 -26.07 -14.01
CA THR A 153 -8.27 -27.01 -13.67
C THR A 153 -8.74 -27.92 -12.54
N TYR A 154 -8.65 -29.22 -12.75
CA TYR A 154 -9.05 -30.22 -11.75
C TYR A 154 -7.84 -30.69 -10.95
N ASP A 155 -7.98 -30.76 -9.63
CA ASP A 155 -7.03 -31.38 -8.72
C ASP A 155 -7.59 -32.74 -8.26
N GLU A 156 -6.95 -33.82 -8.72
CA GLU A 156 -7.35 -35.19 -8.41
C GLU A 156 -7.24 -35.53 -6.92
N LYS A 157 -6.33 -34.88 -6.17
CA LYS A 157 -6.13 -35.17 -4.74
C LYS A 157 -7.21 -34.56 -3.87
N THR A 158 -7.70 -33.39 -4.25
CA THR A 158 -8.68 -32.64 -3.47
C THR A 158 -10.09 -32.72 -4.03
N HIS A 159 -10.25 -33.34 -5.21
CA HIS A 159 -11.50 -33.40 -5.97
C HIS A 159 -12.11 -32.02 -6.21
N LYS A 160 -11.27 -31.05 -6.52
CA LYS A 160 -11.68 -29.66 -6.72
C LYS A 160 -11.41 -29.21 -8.14
N ILE A 161 -12.38 -28.54 -8.74
CA ILE A 161 -12.18 -27.78 -9.98
C ILE A 161 -12.00 -26.32 -9.62
N LYS A 162 -10.84 -25.77 -9.97
CA LYS A 162 -10.56 -24.34 -9.91
C LYS A 162 -11.00 -23.68 -11.21
N MET A 163 -11.79 -22.63 -11.09
CA MET A 163 -12.26 -21.83 -12.23
C MET A 163 -11.81 -20.38 -12.01
N GLY A 164 -11.08 -19.84 -12.99
CA GLY A 164 -10.66 -18.44 -13.02
C GLY A 164 -11.31 -17.71 -14.18
N VAL A 165 -11.42 -16.40 -14.04
CA VAL A 165 -11.84 -15.50 -15.13
C VAL A 165 -10.64 -14.68 -15.63
N GLU A 166 -10.81 -14.03 -16.78
CA GLU A 166 -9.84 -13.05 -17.26
C GLU A 166 -9.63 -11.98 -16.18
N ARG A 167 -8.38 -11.80 -15.73
CA ARG A 167 -8.02 -10.84 -14.67
C ARG A 167 -7.89 -9.40 -15.18
N LEU A 168 -8.34 -9.11 -16.40
CA LEU A 168 -8.20 -7.81 -17.06
C LEU A 168 -9.56 -7.13 -17.23
N ALA A 169 -9.61 -5.85 -16.93
CA ALA A 169 -10.70 -4.97 -17.32
C ALA A 169 -10.43 -4.37 -18.70
N ARG A 170 -11.37 -4.51 -19.62
CA ARG A 170 -11.21 -4.06 -21.01
C ARG A 170 -12.37 -3.17 -21.46
N PRO A 171 -12.17 -2.30 -22.46
CA PRO A 171 -13.22 -1.40 -22.94
C PRO A 171 -14.47 -2.16 -23.39
N ILE A 172 -15.64 -1.61 -23.06
CA ILE A 172 -16.95 -2.09 -23.53
C ILE A 172 -17.31 -1.28 -24.77
N SER A 173 -17.31 -1.94 -25.93
CA SER A 173 -17.77 -1.33 -27.17
C SER A 173 -19.30 -1.34 -27.23
N GLN A 174 -19.90 -0.18 -27.46
CA GLN A 174 -21.35 -0.09 -27.61
C GLN A 174 -21.78 -0.79 -28.91
N ASN A 175 -22.80 -1.65 -28.83
CA ASN A 175 -23.37 -2.37 -29.97
C ASN A 175 -22.42 -3.24 -30.80
N GLU A 176 -21.17 -3.45 -30.37
CA GLU A 176 -20.23 -4.38 -31.02
C GLU A 176 -20.16 -5.69 -30.25
N GLU A 177 -20.01 -6.81 -30.97
CA GLU A 177 -19.89 -8.15 -30.40
C GLU A 177 -18.50 -8.40 -29.79
N GLN A 178 -18.44 -8.61 -28.47
CA GLN A 178 -17.18 -8.88 -27.75
C GLN A 178 -17.18 -10.26 -27.06
N LEU A 179 -16.13 -11.06 -27.24
CA LEU A 179 -15.97 -12.41 -26.69
C LEU A 179 -15.34 -12.41 -25.29
N TRP A 180 -16.05 -12.90 -24.28
CA TRP A 180 -15.57 -12.98 -22.90
C TRP A 180 -15.49 -14.43 -22.43
N ASN A 181 -14.45 -14.76 -21.66
CA ASN A 181 -14.28 -16.09 -21.09
C ASN A 181 -14.93 -16.15 -19.70
N MET A 182 -15.92 -17.02 -19.51
CA MET A 182 -16.56 -17.22 -18.20
C MET A 182 -16.99 -18.67 -17.99
N PRO A 183 -16.97 -19.12 -16.73
CA PRO A 183 -17.40 -20.46 -16.38
C PRO A 183 -18.93 -20.53 -16.24
N TYR A 184 -19.50 -21.56 -16.87
CA TYR A 184 -20.89 -21.94 -16.68
C TYR A 184 -21.00 -23.38 -16.25
N LEU A 185 -21.88 -23.65 -15.30
CA LEU A 185 -22.11 -25.00 -14.81
C LEU A 185 -23.53 -25.44 -15.08
N SER A 186 -23.69 -26.71 -15.44
CA SER A 186 -24.99 -27.36 -15.37
C SER A 186 -25.33 -27.79 -13.94
N ALA A 187 -26.59 -28.15 -13.70
CA ALA A 187 -26.92 -29.00 -12.55
C ALA A 187 -26.30 -30.39 -12.71
N TRP A 188 -26.35 -31.22 -11.66
CA TRP A 188 -26.08 -32.65 -11.81
C TRP A 188 -27.21 -33.30 -12.58
N LEU A 189 -26.90 -33.85 -13.75
CA LEU A 189 -27.85 -34.45 -14.67
C LEU A 189 -27.84 -35.98 -14.51
N PRO A 190 -28.99 -36.63 -14.32
CA PRO A 190 -29.06 -38.08 -14.30
C PRO A 190 -28.80 -38.64 -15.71
N LEU A 191 -27.92 -39.61 -15.82
CA LEU A 191 -27.66 -40.32 -17.06
C LEU A 191 -28.56 -41.56 -17.14
N LYS A 192 -29.46 -41.59 -18.11
CA LYS A 192 -30.41 -42.70 -18.30
C LYS A 192 -29.82 -43.76 -19.21
N THR A 193 -30.09 -45.03 -18.91
CA THR A 193 -29.64 -46.17 -19.71
C THR A 193 -30.57 -47.36 -19.49
N SER A 194 -30.65 -48.26 -20.48
CA SER A 194 -31.30 -49.58 -20.36
C SER A 194 -30.32 -50.70 -20.01
N ASP A 195 -29.01 -50.51 -20.24
CA ASP A 195 -27.97 -51.55 -20.12
C ASP A 195 -26.79 -51.19 -19.20
N GLY A 196 -26.79 -49.98 -18.61
CA GLY A 196 -25.75 -49.52 -17.69
C GLY A 196 -24.53 -48.87 -18.36
N LEU A 197 -24.36 -49.04 -19.69
CA LEU A 197 -23.12 -48.70 -20.42
C LEU A 197 -23.36 -47.63 -21.50
N HIS A 198 -24.50 -47.70 -22.18
CA HIS A 198 -24.94 -46.69 -23.14
C HIS A 198 -25.86 -45.71 -22.43
N LEU A 199 -25.30 -44.56 -22.07
CA LEU A 199 -25.91 -43.53 -21.24
C LEU A 199 -26.37 -42.37 -22.12
N ARG A 200 -27.50 -41.76 -21.76
CA ARG A 200 -27.98 -40.54 -22.40
C ARG A 200 -28.25 -39.47 -21.36
N SER A 201 -27.69 -38.30 -21.58
CA SER A 201 -27.96 -37.11 -20.77
C SER A 201 -29.30 -36.46 -21.19
N PRO A 202 -30.04 -35.84 -20.27
CA PRO A 202 -31.04 -34.84 -20.64
C PRO A 202 -30.39 -33.60 -21.28
N HIS A 203 -31.23 -32.67 -21.74
CA HIS A 203 -30.78 -31.36 -22.20
C HIS A 203 -29.90 -30.68 -21.14
N VAL A 204 -28.71 -30.22 -21.54
CA VAL A 204 -27.77 -29.57 -20.63
C VAL A 204 -28.10 -28.10 -20.50
N SER A 205 -28.52 -27.67 -19.32
CA SER A 205 -28.79 -26.27 -19.01
C SER A 205 -27.61 -25.66 -18.26
N PHE A 206 -26.96 -24.64 -18.83
CA PHE A 206 -25.82 -23.94 -18.23
C PHE A 206 -26.22 -22.68 -17.45
N LYS A 207 -25.60 -22.45 -16.29
CA LYS A 207 -25.80 -21.27 -15.42
C LYS A 207 -24.47 -20.57 -15.09
N PRO A 208 -24.41 -19.21 -15.14
CA PRO A 208 -23.21 -18.45 -14.80
C PRO A 208 -22.81 -18.59 -13.33
N GLN A 209 -21.51 -18.65 -13.05
CA GLN A 209 -20.99 -18.77 -11.67
C GLN A 209 -20.41 -17.47 -11.08
N GLY A 210 -20.34 -16.39 -11.85
CA GLY A 210 -19.80 -15.08 -11.43
C GLY A 210 -20.71 -13.90 -11.78
N ALA A 211 -20.18 -12.68 -11.79
CA ALA A 211 -20.87 -11.47 -12.17
C ALA A 211 -20.02 -10.56 -13.07
N PHE A 212 -20.71 -9.77 -13.91
CA PHE A 212 -20.07 -8.76 -14.75
C PHE A 212 -19.98 -7.43 -14.00
N ILE A 213 -18.79 -6.86 -13.92
CA ILE A 213 -18.58 -5.54 -13.32
C ILE A 213 -18.31 -4.54 -14.44
N ARG A 214 -19.08 -3.45 -14.45
CA ARG A 214 -18.83 -2.28 -15.29
C ARG A 214 -18.17 -1.20 -14.47
N MET A 215 -17.13 -0.59 -15.02
CA MET A 215 -16.37 0.45 -14.35
C MET A 215 -16.21 1.65 -15.26
N ARG A 216 -16.30 2.84 -14.70
CA ARG A 216 -15.85 4.08 -15.34
C ARG A 216 -15.17 4.98 -14.33
N LEU A 217 -14.24 5.79 -14.83
CA LEU A 217 -13.41 6.69 -14.05
C LEU A 217 -13.59 8.11 -14.59
N THR A 218 -13.85 9.06 -13.69
CA THR A 218 -13.87 10.50 -13.99
C THR A 218 -12.68 11.17 -13.31
N ASN A 219 -11.90 11.94 -14.06
CA ASN A 219 -10.79 12.74 -13.52
C ASN A 219 -11.26 14.16 -13.21
N ASP A 220 -11.64 14.43 -11.96
CA ASP A 220 -12.03 15.78 -11.52
C ASP A 220 -10.89 16.51 -10.80
N THR A 221 -9.66 16.10 -11.07
CA THR A 221 -8.46 16.80 -10.60
C THR A 221 -7.97 17.80 -11.63
N LYS A 222 -6.92 18.53 -11.28
CA LYS A 222 -6.19 19.43 -12.19
C LYS A 222 -4.97 18.75 -12.84
N HIS A 223 -4.78 17.45 -12.63
CA HIS A 223 -3.61 16.71 -13.10
C HIS A 223 -4.00 15.69 -14.17
N ASP A 224 -3.13 15.49 -15.15
CA ASP A 224 -3.23 14.35 -16.05
C ASP A 224 -3.06 13.06 -15.25
N MET A 225 -3.87 12.05 -15.56
CA MET A 225 -3.79 10.76 -14.89
C MET A 225 -3.51 9.64 -15.90
N SER A 226 -2.56 8.78 -15.54
CA SER A 226 -2.40 7.46 -16.15
C SER A 226 -2.89 6.39 -15.18
N VAL A 227 -3.69 5.43 -15.66
CA VAL A 227 -4.30 4.35 -14.89
C VAL A 227 -3.91 3.03 -15.55
N ALA A 228 -3.12 2.20 -14.87
CA ALA A 228 -2.86 0.82 -15.29
C ALA A 228 -3.77 -0.17 -14.58
N SER A 229 -4.07 0.06 -13.30
CA SER A 229 -4.99 -0.78 -12.55
C SER A 229 -5.76 0.03 -11.51
N LEU A 230 -6.86 -0.55 -11.04
CA LEU A 230 -7.58 -0.09 -9.87
C LEU A 230 -7.32 -1.06 -8.72
N ARG A 231 -6.77 -0.55 -7.63
CA ARG A 231 -6.49 -1.32 -6.41
C ARG A 231 -7.54 -1.02 -5.36
N MET A 232 -8.13 -2.06 -4.79
CA MET A 232 -9.08 -1.97 -3.68
C MET A 232 -8.37 -2.49 -2.44
N ARG A 233 -8.45 -1.74 -1.34
CA ARG A 233 -7.81 -2.08 -0.07
C ARG A 233 -8.87 -2.20 1.02
N PRO A 234 -8.84 -3.23 1.88
CA PRO A 234 -9.81 -3.36 2.96
C PRO A 234 -9.73 -2.17 3.93
N THR A 235 -10.86 -1.77 4.51
CA THR A 235 -10.88 -0.69 5.51
C THR A 235 -10.27 -1.10 6.85
N ASP A 236 -10.25 -2.40 7.15
CA ASP A 236 -9.55 -3.01 8.28
C ASP A 236 -9.23 -4.48 7.99
N ASP A 237 -8.32 -5.06 8.76
CA ASP A 237 -7.77 -6.40 8.50
C ASP A 237 -8.78 -7.55 8.61
N SER A 238 -9.97 -7.32 9.18
CA SER A 238 -11.03 -8.33 9.29
C SER A 238 -11.93 -8.42 8.05
N MET A 239 -11.78 -7.49 7.11
CA MET A 239 -12.64 -7.38 5.92
C MET A 239 -11.94 -7.86 4.65
N GLN A 240 -12.73 -8.23 3.65
CA GLN A 240 -12.24 -8.42 2.28
C GLN A 240 -12.12 -7.07 1.55
N ALA A 241 -11.10 -6.96 0.70
CA ALA A 241 -10.79 -5.73 -0.04
C ALA A 241 -11.89 -5.33 -1.04
N ALA A 242 -12.58 -6.31 -1.60
CA ALA A 242 -13.62 -6.14 -2.61
C ALA A 242 -14.78 -7.13 -2.37
N PRO A 243 -16.00 -6.83 -2.85
CA PRO A 243 -17.13 -7.77 -2.81
C PRO A 243 -17.00 -8.95 -3.79
N PHE A 244 -15.86 -9.08 -4.47
CA PHE A 244 -15.62 -10.07 -5.51
C PHE A 244 -14.16 -10.51 -5.54
N VAL A 245 -13.92 -11.69 -6.10
CA VAL A 245 -12.59 -12.28 -6.31
C VAL A 245 -12.44 -12.82 -7.73
N TRP A 246 -11.21 -13.09 -8.17
CA TRP A 246 -10.95 -13.57 -9.53
C TRP A 246 -11.28 -15.05 -9.76
N GLU A 247 -11.38 -15.83 -8.68
CA GLU A 247 -11.36 -17.29 -8.77
C GLU A 247 -12.40 -17.90 -7.84
N ALA A 248 -12.93 -19.05 -8.23
CA ALA A 248 -13.78 -19.89 -7.40
C ALA A 248 -13.36 -21.36 -7.51
N MET A 249 -13.72 -22.13 -6.49
CA MET A 249 -13.56 -23.58 -6.44
C MET A 249 -14.92 -24.25 -6.49
N TRP A 250 -15.02 -25.33 -7.24
CA TRP A 250 -16.12 -26.26 -7.22
C TRP A 250 -15.64 -27.59 -6.62
N GLN A 251 -16.28 -28.04 -5.54
CA GLN A 251 -16.05 -29.34 -4.92
C GLN A 251 -16.88 -30.40 -5.67
N THR A 252 -16.23 -31.35 -6.36
CA THR A 252 -16.93 -32.24 -7.31
C THR A 252 -17.52 -33.49 -6.68
N ASP A 253 -17.01 -33.90 -5.52
CA ASP A 253 -17.46 -35.07 -4.76
C ASP A 253 -18.61 -34.79 -3.77
N GLU A 254 -18.94 -33.51 -3.54
CA GLU A 254 -20.08 -33.10 -2.72
C GLU A 254 -21.41 -33.61 -3.31
N ARG A 255 -22.16 -34.32 -2.46
CA ARG A 255 -23.42 -34.98 -2.84
C ARG A 255 -24.61 -34.05 -2.60
N GLY A 256 -24.87 -33.20 -3.59
CA GLY A 256 -26.09 -32.42 -3.72
C GLY A 256 -26.60 -32.40 -5.17
N ASP A 257 -27.80 -31.85 -5.37
CA ASP A 257 -28.46 -31.77 -6.68
C ASP A 257 -27.84 -30.70 -7.60
N ALA A 258 -27.11 -29.74 -7.04
CA ALA A 258 -26.43 -28.67 -7.75
C ALA A 258 -24.94 -28.62 -7.37
N PRO A 259 -24.05 -28.20 -8.28
CA PRO A 259 -22.66 -27.97 -7.95
C PRO A 259 -22.53 -26.83 -6.93
N VAL A 260 -21.68 -27.04 -5.92
CA VAL A 260 -21.38 -26.04 -4.90
C VAL A 260 -20.11 -25.31 -5.29
N VAL A 261 -20.26 -24.02 -5.60
CA VAL A 261 -19.15 -23.14 -5.99
C VAL A 261 -18.88 -22.15 -4.87
N SER A 262 -17.63 -22.11 -4.42
CA SER A 262 -17.16 -21.21 -3.36
C SER A 262 -16.07 -20.27 -3.89
N PRO A 263 -16.11 -18.96 -3.58
CA PRO A 263 -15.06 -18.03 -3.98
C PRO A 263 -13.72 -18.38 -3.31
N VAL A 264 -12.62 -18.21 -4.02
CA VAL A 264 -11.26 -18.27 -3.45
C VAL A 264 -10.98 -16.92 -2.81
N LEU A 265 -11.15 -16.84 -1.49
CA LEU A 265 -10.94 -15.60 -0.75
C LEU A 265 -9.47 -15.16 -0.78
N GLN A 266 -9.27 -13.84 -0.74
CA GLN A 266 -7.95 -13.26 -0.58
C GLN A 266 -7.45 -13.49 0.84
N LYS A 267 -6.13 -13.46 1.04
CA LYS A 267 -5.57 -13.51 2.40
C LYS A 267 -5.98 -12.25 3.17
N SER A 268 -6.03 -12.34 4.50
CA SER A 268 -6.28 -11.17 5.35
C SER A 268 -5.31 -10.04 4.98
N GLY A 269 -5.85 -8.84 4.75
CA GLY A 269 -5.06 -7.66 4.40
C GLY A 269 -4.53 -7.61 2.96
N GLU A 270 -4.86 -8.58 2.10
CA GLU A 270 -4.44 -8.57 0.69
C GLU A 270 -5.36 -7.65 -0.15
N ASP A 271 -4.76 -6.77 -0.95
CA ASP A 271 -5.48 -5.85 -1.83
C ASP A 271 -6.09 -6.60 -3.04
N PHE A 272 -7.27 -6.19 -3.51
CA PHE A 272 -7.84 -6.66 -4.79
C PHE A 272 -7.41 -5.72 -5.91
N GLU A 273 -6.63 -6.22 -6.86
CA GLU A 273 -6.18 -5.44 -8.00
C GLU A 273 -6.93 -5.80 -9.29
N CYS A 274 -7.38 -4.77 -10.00
CA CYS A 274 -8.08 -4.84 -11.27
C CYS A 274 -7.26 -4.14 -12.36
N PRO A 275 -6.34 -4.87 -13.03
CA PRO A 275 -5.55 -4.31 -14.13
C PRO A 275 -6.41 -4.06 -15.37
N LEU A 276 -6.12 -2.98 -16.08
CA LEU A 276 -6.71 -2.66 -17.37
C LEU A 276 -5.96 -3.42 -18.48
N ALA A 277 -6.68 -3.86 -19.52
CA ALA A 277 -6.09 -4.51 -20.68
C ALA A 277 -5.08 -3.62 -21.42
N GLN A 278 -5.26 -2.30 -21.33
CA GLN A 278 -4.29 -1.30 -21.72
C GLN A 278 -4.38 -0.10 -20.75
N PRO A 279 -3.26 0.56 -20.43
CA PRO A 279 -3.27 1.79 -19.66
C PRO A 279 -4.22 2.85 -20.23
N LEU A 280 -5.00 3.45 -19.34
CA LEU A 280 -5.89 4.57 -19.66
C LEU A 280 -5.20 5.88 -19.29
N THR A 281 -5.30 6.88 -20.16
CA THR A 281 -4.90 8.27 -19.83
C THR A 281 -6.15 9.14 -19.80
N LEU A 282 -6.31 9.92 -18.72
CA LEU A 282 -7.43 10.84 -18.51
C LEU A 282 -6.90 12.24 -18.23
N LYS A 283 -7.31 13.21 -19.04
CA LYS A 283 -7.05 14.64 -18.78
C LYS A 283 -8.02 15.19 -17.74
N PRO A 284 -7.74 16.35 -17.14
CA PRO A 284 -8.68 17.06 -16.28
C PRO A 284 -10.07 17.21 -16.91
N GLY A 285 -11.10 16.80 -16.16
CA GLY A 285 -12.51 16.81 -16.56
C GLY A 285 -12.95 15.65 -17.45
N GLU A 286 -12.04 14.78 -17.91
CA GLU A 286 -12.40 13.65 -18.77
C GLU A 286 -13.03 12.51 -17.97
N THR A 287 -14.00 11.84 -18.61
CA THR A 287 -14.57 10.58 -18.12
C THR A 287 -14.23 9.48 -19.12
N SER A 288 -13.74 8.36 -18.60
CA SER A 288 -13.39 7.19 -19.41
C SER A 288 -14.62 6.61 -20.11
N ALA A 289 -14.38 5.86 -21.18
CA ALA A 289 -15.35 4.88 -21.65
C ALA A 289 -15.66 3.86 -20.54
N TRP A 290 -16.71 3.06 -20.73
CA TRP A 290 -17.00 1.95 -19.82
C TRP A 290 -15.99 0.82 -20.03
N TYR A 291 -15.46 0.29 -18.93
CA TYR A 291 -14.64 -0.91 -18.87
C TYR A 291 -15.45 -2.03 -18.22
N GLY A 292 -15.20 -3.27 -18.65
CA GLY A 292 -15.86 -4.45 -18.12
C GLY A 292 -14.85 -5.48 -17.63
N PHE A 293 -15.20 -6.24 -16.61
CA PHE A 293 -14.50 -7.47 -16.24
C PHE A 293 -15.47 -8.45 -15.58
N TRP A 294 -15.10 -9.73 -15.56
CA TRP A 294 -15.84 -10.75 -14.80
C TRP A 294 -15.17 -11.05 -13.48
N SER A 295 -15.97 -11.41 -12.47
CA SER A 295 -15.46 -11.79 -11.16
C SER A 295 -16.45 -12.69 -10.41
N MET A 296 -15.98 -13.40 -9.40
CA MET A 296 -16.78 -14.27 -8.54
C MET A 296 -17.25 -13.48 -7.32
N PRO A 297 -18.55 -13.38 -7.06
CA PRO A 297 -19.05 -12.57 -5.96
C PRO A 297 -18.83 -13.28 -4.61
N ILE A 298 -18.54 -12.52 -3.56
CA ILE A 298 -18.32 -13.04 -2.21
C ILE A 298 -19.66 -13.16 -1.46
N GLY A 299 -19.83 -14.27 -0.73
CA GLY A 299 -21.01 -14.61 0.10
C GLY A 299 -21.38 -13.57 1.16
N LYS A 300 -22.67 -13.53 1.56
CA LYS A 300 -23.20 -12.62 2.61
C LYS A 300 -22.55 -12.78 3.99
N SER A 301 -21.89 -13.91 4.26
CA SER A 301 -21.25 -14.22 5.54
C SER A 301 -19.88 -13.56 5.73
N VAL A 302 -19.38 -12.84 4.73
CA VAL A 302 -18.07 -12.19 4.76
C VAL A 302 -18.26 -10.68 4.61
N GLY A 303 -17.74 -9.91 5.57
CA GLY A 303 -17.76 -8.45 5.49
C GLY A 303 -16.85 -7.94 4.37
N TYR A 304 -17.35 -7.01 3.55
CA TYR A 304 -16.57 -6.35 2.50
C TYR A 304 -16.75 -4.83 2.58
N SER A 305 -15.64 -4.11 2.52
CA SER A 305 -15.56 -2.65 2.45
C SER A 305 -14.15 -2.33 2.00
N GLY A 306 -14.04 -1.45 1.00
CA GLY A 306 -12.75 -1.15 0.42
C GLY A 306 -12.64 0.28 -0.04
N ASN A 307 -11.44 0.83 0.16
CA ASN A 307 -11.01 2.06 -0.47
C ASN A 307 -10.42 1.75 -1.83
N TYR A 308 -10.80 2.53 -2.84
CA TYR A 308 -10.34 2.37 -4.22
C TYR A 308 -9.19 3.33 -4.49
N PHE A 309 -8.13 2.87 -5.13
CA PHE A 309 -6.96 3.67 -5.48
C PHE A 309 -6.55 3.40 -6.92
N VAL A 310 -6.12 4.44 -7.62
CA VAL A 310 -5.49 4.26 -8.92
C VAL A 310 -4.06 3.77 -8.73
N VAL A 311 -3.67 2.80 -9.54
CA VAL A 311 -2.27 2.44 -9.78
C VAL A 311 -1.90 2.92 -11.18
N PRO A 312 -0.90 3.79 -11.34
CA PRO A 312 -0.54 4.31 -12.65
C PRO A 312 0.34 3.34 -13.44
N ALA A 313 0.42 3.57 -14.74
CA ALA A 313 1.20 2.72 -15.65
C ALA A 313 2.71 2.96 -15.62
N GLU A 314 3.13 4.14 -15.15
CA GLU A 314 4.53 4.53 -15.08
C GLU A 314 4.85 4.96 -13.64
N GLU A 315 5.78 4.25 -13.01
CA GLU A 315 6.22 4.54 -11.64
C GLU A 315 6.81 5.97 -11.52
N ALA A 316 7.50 6.44 -12.56
CA ALA A 316 8.03 7.81 -12.63
C ALA A 316 6.93 8.89 -12.54
N LYS A 317 5.69 8.60 -12.98
CA LYS A 317 4.55 9.53 -12.84
C LYS A 317 4.00 9.56 -11.42
N ILE A 318 4.11 8.46 -10.65
CA ILE A 318 3.79 8.46 -9.21
C ILE A 318 4.65 9.50 -8.52
N HIS A 319 5.95 9.40 -8.74
CA HIS A 319 6.91 10.18 -7.98
C HIS A 319 6.86 11.68 -8.27
N ARG A 320 6.34 12.09 -9.44
CA ARG A 320 6.23 13.48 -9.89
C ARG A 320 4.83 14.09 -9.75
N SER A 321 3.91 13.37 -9.16
CA SER A 321 2.56 13.86 -8.90
C SER A 321 2.38 14.18 -7.42
N PRO A 322 1.43 15.05 -7.05
CA PRO A 322 1.05 15.22 -5.65
C PRO A 322 0.73 13.88 -4.99
N TRP A 323 1.25 13.67 -3.77
CA TRP A 323 1.11 12.42 -3.03
C TRP A 323 -0.35 11.97 -2.89
N TRP A 324 -1.26 12.92 -2.63
CA TRP A 324 -2.68 12.58 -2.43
C TRP A 324 -3.32 11.90 -3.64
N LEU A 325 -2.79 12.06 -4.85
CA LEU A 325 -3.35 11.53 -6.10
C LEU A 325 -3.44 9.99 -6.11
N TYR A 326 -2.49 9.32 -5.45
CA TYR A 326 -2.38 7.85 -5.40
C TYR A 326 -2.58 7.25 -4.01
N HIS A 327 -2.69 8.11 -2.99
CA HIS A 327 -2.81 7.72 -1.59
C HIS A 327 -4.14 8.12 -0.95
N THR A 328 -5.01 8.83 -1.67
CA THR A 328 -6.37 9.13 -1.25
C THR A 328 -7.36 8.24 -1.98
N PRO A 329 -8.37 7.65 -1.29
CA PRO A 329 -9.39 6.85 -1.94
C PRO A 329 -10.14 7.65 -3.02
N LEU A 330 -10.60 6.96 -4.07
CA LEU A 330 -11.50 7.55 -5.06
C LEU A 330 -12.89 7.80 -4.44
N GLU A 331 -13.56 8.85 -4.88
CA GLU A 331 -14.98 9.06 -4.55
C GLU A 331 -15.87 8.21 -5.44
N GLY A 332 -16.93 7.65 -4.88
CA GLY A 332 -17.93 6.90 -5.63
C GLY A 332 -18.44 5.72 -4.83
N LYS A 333 -19.42 5.01 -5.37
CA LYS A 333 -19.94 3.80 -4.75
C LYS A 333 -20.08 2.69 -5.78
N SER A 334 -19.86 1.47 -5.31
CA SER A 334 -20.32 0.28 -5.99
C SER A 334 -21.79 0.06 -5.70
N ASN A 335 -22.57 -0.32 -6.71
CA ASN A 335 -23.91 -0.88 -6.49
C ASN A 335 -23.87 -2.41 -6.24
N ALA A 336 -22.68 -2.99 -6.01
CA ALA A 336 -22.50 -4.40 -5.68
C ALA A 336 -23.02 -4.73 -4.28
N GLN A 337 -24.33 -4.84 -4.16
CA GLN A 337 -25.00 -5.41 -3.00
C GLN A 337 -25.29 -6.90 -3.26
N GLY A 338 -24.33 -7.76 -2.87
CA GLY A 338 -24.59 -9.18 -2.62
C GLY A 338 -23.97 -10.22 -3.58
N PRO A 339 -24.02 -11.52 -3.19
CA PRO A 339 -23.25 -12.61 -3.77
C PRO A 339 -23.81 -13.18 -5.08
N VAL A 340 -24.74 -12.48 -5.74
CA VAL A 340 -25.59 -13.15 -6.74
C VAL A 340 -24.85 -13.21 -8.06
N ALA A 341 -24.52 -14.44 -8.48
CA ALA A 341 -24.02 -14.74 -9.81
C ALA A 341 -25.06 -14.40 -10.90
N GLY A 342 -24.60 -14.20 -12.13
CA GLY A 342 -25.45 -13.85 -13.28
C GLY A 342 -26.00 -12.42 -13.26
N ARG A 343 -25.35 -11.50 -12.53
CA ARG A 343 -25.74 -10.09 -12.45
C ARG A 343 -24.68 -9.16 -13.01
N THR A 344 -25.10 -7.92 -13.30
CA THR A 344 -24.20 -6.82 -13.64
C THR A 344 -24.16 -5.82 -12.50
N TYR A 345 -22.95 -5.41 -12.12
CA TYR A 345 -22.69 -4.35 -11.15
C TYR A 345 -21.95 -3.19 -11.81
N THR A 346 -21.96 -2.04 -11.14
CA THR A 346 -21.44 -0.76 -11.62
C THR A 346 -20.53 -0.15 -10.55
N LEU A 347 -19.33 0.22 -10.98
CA LEU A 347 -18.36 1.07 -10.29
C LEU A 347 -18.30 2.39 -11.04
N SER A 348 -18.84 3.46 -10.47
CA SER A 348 -18.62 4.82 -10.97
C SER A 348 -17.74 5.54 -9.98
N LEU A 349 -16.49 5.75 -10.36
CA LEU A 349 -15.45 6.28 -9.49
C LEU A 349 -14.96 7.62 -10.05
N LYS A 350 -14.68 8.53 -9.14
CA LYS A 350 -14.26 9.90 -9.40
C LYS A 350 -12.96 10.14 -8.64
N LEU A 351 -11.92 10.47 -9.38
CA LEU A 351 -10.69 10.95 -8.80
C LEU A 351 -10.87 12.43 -8.48
N ARG A 352 -10.65 12.78 -7.21
CA ARG A 352 -10.59 14.16 -6.75
C ARG A 352 -9.74 14.22 -5.48
N GLN A 353 -9.30 15.42 -5.13
CA GLN A 353 -8.78 15.66 -3.80
C GLN A 353 -9.94 15.59 -2.79
N LEU A 354 -9.99 14.52 -1.98
CA LEU A 354 -11.03 14.37 -0.94
C LEU A 354 -10.69 15.16 0.33
N ILE A 355 -9.41 15.33 0.61
CA ILE A 355 -8.90 15.98 1.82
C ILE A 355 -8.34 17.33 1.40
N SER A 356 -8.94 18.43 1.87
CA SER A 356 -8.44 19.77 1.59
C SER A 356 -7.05 19.98 2.19
N THR A 357 -6.21 20.73 1.48
CA THR A 357 -4.92 21.21 1.99
C THR A 357 -5.13 22.27 3.08
N THR A 358 -4.49 22.05 4.21
CA THR A 358 -4.45 22.90 5.40
C THR A 358 -3.03 22.94 5.94
N TYR A 359 -2.77 23.70 7.00
CA TYR A 359 -1.46 23.69 7.67
C TYR A 359 -1.08 22.32 8.27
N ALA A 360 -2.04 21.48 8.64
CA ALA A 360 -1.75 20.16 9.20
C ALA A 360 -1.30 19.14 8.14
N ASN A 361 -1.50 19.40 6.85
CA ASN A 361 -1.28 18.42 5.79
C ASN A 361 -0.78 19.07 4.48
N TRP A 362 -0.01 20.15 4.56
CA TRP A 362 0.40 20.91 3.37
C TRP A 362 1.41 20.16 2.50
N MET A 363 2.18 19.23 3.06
CA MET A 363 3.15 18.46 2.28
C MET A 363 2.47 17.41 1.38
N GLN A 364 1.17 17.14 1.52
CA GLN A 364 0.43 16.22 0.65
C GLN A 364 0.44 16.62 -0.83
N ASP A 365 0.60 17.91 -1.11
CA ASP A 365 0.65 18.45 -2.47
C ASP A 365 2.04 18.32 -3.11
N MET A 366 3.04 17.94 -2.32
CA MET A 366 4.40 17.74 -2.81
C MET A 366 4.53 16.40 -3.52
N GLU A 367 5.44 16.36 -4.48
CA GLU A 367 5.84 15.17 -5.21
C GLU A 367 6.75 14.27 -4.35
N ASP A 368 6.72 12.95 -4.55
CA ASP A 368 7.57 12.03 -3.80
C ASP A 368 9.05 12.12 -4.18
N ASP A 369 9.39 12.53 -5.41
CA ASP A 369 10.77 12.80 -5.82
C ASP A 369 11.28 14.19 -5.43
N ARG A 370 10.43 15.02 -4.79
CA ARG A 370 10.83 16.33 -4.29
C ARG A 370 11.98 16.18 -3.31
N LEU A 371 13.13 16.78 -3.64
CA LEU A 371 14.29 16.84 -2.75
C LEU A 371 13.97 17.74 -1.54
N VAL A 372 14.12 17.20 -0.34
CA VAL A 372 13.79 17.91 0.91
C VAL A 372 14.70 19.12 1.09
N CYS A 373 15.96 19.04 0.65
CA CYS A 373 16.91 20.16 0.70
C CYS A 373 16.52 21.36 -0.16
N LYS A 374 15.60 21.19 -1.11
CA LYS A 374 15.09 22.27 -1.97
C LYS A 374 13.80 22.89 -1.41
N MET A 375 13.14 22.24 -0.45
CA MET A 375 11.88 22.71 0.09
C MET A 375 12.05 23.94 1.00
N SER A 376 10.97 24.71 1.09
CA SER A 376 10.82 25.78 2.08
C SER A 376 10.07 25.22 3.29
N ILE A 377 10.77 25.08 4.41
CA ILE A 377 10.24 24.38 5.59
C ILE A 377 10.17 25.37 6.76
N PRO A 378 8.97 25.71 7.27
CA PRO A 378 8.85 26.51 8.47
C PRO A 378 9.28 25.71 9.71
N GLY A 379 10.05 26.37 10.56
CA GLY A 379 10.61 25.80 11.77
C GLY A 379 10.49 26.71 12.98
N THR A 380 10.77 26.16 14.15
CA THR A 380 10.68 26.89 15.42
C THR A 380 12.00 26.87 16.15
N HIS A 381 12.46 28.08 16.54
CA HIS A 381 13.61 28.25 17.43
C HIS A 381 13.25 27.80 18.84
N ASP A 382 14.15 27.00 19.44
CA ASP A 382 13.99 26.45 20.79
C ASP A 382 12.57 25.92 21.04
N THR A 383 12.21 24.95 20.21
CA THR A 383 10.85 24.43 20.04
C THR A 383 10.22 24.03 21.37
N GLY A 384 11.05 23.55 22.31
CA GLY A 384 10.64 23.05 23.63
C GLY A 384 10.22 24.10 24.65
N ALA A 385 10.50 25.38 24.40
CA ALA A 385 10.35 26.44 25.40
C ALA A 385 8.93 27.03 25.52
N TRP A 386 7.88 26.28 25.14
CA TRP A 386 6.48 26.75 25.30
C TRP A 386 6.02 26.83 26.75
N SER A 387 6.65 26.04 27.62
CA SER A 387 6.42 26.03 29.07
C SER A 387 7.44 26.89 29.84
N GLY A 388 8.33 27.59 29.14
CA GLY A 388 9.30 28.50 29.73
C GLY A 388 8.65 29.76 30.34
N ASN A 389 9.38 30.44 31.22
CA ASN A 389 8.98 31.77 31.70
C ASN A 389 9.21 32.83 30.60
N TRP A 390 8.69 34.04 30.79
CA TRP A 390 8.69 35.10 29.78
C TRP A 390 10.08 35.51 29.25
N TRP A 391 11.18 35.23 29.97
CA TRP A 391 12.55 35.51 29.51
C TRP A 391 13.07 34.49 28.50
N VAL A 392 12.65 33.22 28.64
CA VAL A 392 13.16 32.09 27.85
C VAL A 392 12.11 31.49 26.92
N LYS A 393 10.85 31.94 27.04
CA LYS A 393 9.71 31.43 26.26
C LYS A 393 9.79 31.93 24.82
N THR A 394 10.13 31.02 23.92
CA THR A 394 10.24 31.28 22.47
C THR A 394 9.04 30.75 21.69
N GLN A 395 8.23 29.89 22.29
CA GLN A 395 7.02 29.32 21.69
C GLN A 395 5.84 29.48 22.65
N ASP A 396 4.62 29.45 22.16
CA ASP A 396 3.38 29.53 22.96
C ASP A 396 2.53 28.26 22.85
N LYS A 397 2.71 27.50 21.77
CA LYS A 397 2.06 26.21 21.48
C LYS A 397 2.97 25.03 21.86
N ASP A 398 2.36 23.93 22.27
CA ASP A 398 3.05 22.65 22.40
C ASP A 398 3.38 22.05 21.01
N ILE A 399 4.02 20.87 20.99
CA ILE A 399 4.43 20.22 19.73
C ILE A 399 3.24 19.97 18.80
N LYS A 400 2.10 19.51 19.33
CA LYS A 400 0.89 19.29 18.53
C LYS A 400 0.41 20.59 17.90
N GLY A 401 0.24 21.64 18.69
CA GLY A 401 -0.21 22.94 18.20
C GLY A 401 0.75 23.57 17.17
N GLN A 402 2.06 23.38 17.33
CA GLN A 402 3.06 23.82 16.34
C GLN A 402 2.92 23.06 15.01
N LEU A 403 2.74 21.73 15.05
CA LEU A 403 2.52 20.90 13.85
C LEU A 403 1.21 21.26 13.14
N GLU A 404 0.13 21.44 13.88
CA GLU A 404 -1.17 21.90 13.34
C GLU A 404 -1.08 23.31 12.74
N SER A 405 -0.09 24.11 13.16
CA SER A 405 0.22 25.42 12.60
C SER A 405 1.18 25.38 11.40
N GLY A 406 1.54 24.20 10.90
CA GLY A 406 2.33 24.02 9.68
C GLY A 406 3.83 23.85 9.89
N ILE A 407 4.32 23.92 11.13
CA ILE A 407 5.74 23.74 11.46
C ILE A 407 6.17 22.30 11.15
N ARG A 408 7.32 22.13 10.51
CA ARG A 408 7.90 20.82 10.18
C ARG A 408 9.39 20.72 10.49
N PHE A 409 9.98 21.76 11.12
CA PHE A 409 11.34 21.72 11.63
C PHE A 409 11.42 22.14 13.10
N PHE A 410 12.09 21.34 13.93
CA PHE A 410 12.29 21.63 15.36
C PHE A 410 13.77 21.82 15.74
N ASP A 411 14.10 22.95 16.37
CA ASP A 411 15.30 23.11 17.20
C ASP A 411 15.01 22.59 18.62
N ILE A 412 15.48 21.38 18.95
CA ILE A 412 15.24 20.70 20.23
C ILE A 412 16.47 20.81 21.13
N ARG A 413 16.29 21.43 22.30
CA ARG A 413 17.34 21.64 23.29
C ARG A 413 17.10 20.79 24.52
N LEU A 414 18.09 19.97 24.85
CA LEU A 414 17.98 18.91 25.82
C LEU A 414 19.02 19.02 26.92
N VAL A 415 18.63 18.53 28.09
CA VAL A 415 19.51 18.26 29.22
C VAL A 415 19.18 16.89 29.77
N LEU A 416 20.20 16.15 30.20
CA LEU A 416 20.00 14.94 30.99
C LEU A 416 19.89 15.34 32.46
N ALA A 417 18.71 15.17 33.05
CA ALA A 417 18.46 15.45 34.46
C ALA A 417 17.71 14.28 35.08
N ASP A 418 18.24 13.75 36.18
CA ASP A 418 17.68 12.58 36.90
C ASP A 418 17.51 11.34 36.00
N GLY A 419 18.44 11.14 35.06
CA GLY A 419 18.38 10.04 34.09
C GLY A 419 17.34 10.21 32.98
N VAL A 420 16.65 11.36 32.92
CA VAL A 420 15.62 11.67 31.92
C VAL A 420 16.08 12.81 31.02
N LEU A 421 15.88 12.66 29.71
CA LEU A 421 16.08 13.74 28.75
C LEU A 421 14.92 14.73 28.83
N LYS A 422 15.19 15.90 29.41
CA LYS A 422 14.24 16.99 29.60
C LYS A 422 14.49 18.12 28.60
N LEU A 423 13.43 18.83 28.25
CA LEU A 423 13.53 20.06 27.45
C LEU A 423 14.10 21.18 28.33
N CYS A 424 14.92 22.06 27.75
CA CYS A 424 15.57 23.13 28.50
C CYS A 424 15.93 24.32 27.62
N HIS A 425 16.21 25.45 28.27
CA HIS A 425 16.89 26.60 27.70
C HIS A 425 18.05 27.00 28.62
N ALA A 426 19.28 26.79 28.17
CA ALA A 426 20.48 26.83 29.01
C ALA A 426 20.28 25.98 30.28
N SER A 427 20.51 26.54 31.46
CA SER A 427 20.31 25.85 32.75
C SER A 427 18.85 25.78 33.20
N ASN A 428 17.90 26.41 32.48
CA ASN A 428 16.48 26.36 32.83
C ASN A 428 15.87 25.08 32.28
N VAL A 429 15.55 24.15 33.17
CA VAL A 429 14.92 22.87 32.82
C VAL A 429 13.40 23.02 32.87
N PHE A 430 12.72 22.55 31.84
CA PHE A 430 11.26 22.53 31.78
C PHE A 430 10.72 21.21 32.31
N ASP A 431 9.49 21.22 32.83
CA ASP A 431 8.77 20.01 33.27
C ASP A 431 8.21 19.23 32.05
N ARG A 432 9.04 19.03 31.03
CA ARG A 432 8.70 18.37 29.76
C ARG A 432 9.87 17.50 29.33
N THR A 433 9.56 16.37 28.71
CA THR A 433 10.53 15.35 28.35
C THR A 433 10.60 15.18 26.84
N PHE A 434 11.78 14.83 26.35
CA PHE A 434 11.97 14.56 24.92
C PHE A 434 11.09 13.39 24.44
N HIS A 435 10.97 12.34 25.25
CA HIS A 435 10.20 11.16 24.90
C HIS A 435 8.68 11.42 24.79
N LYS A 436 8.06 11.88 25.88
CA LYS A 436 6.59 12.03 25.94
C LYS A 436 6.11 13.22 25.13
N ASP A 437 6.76 14.36 25.28
CA ASP A 437 6.22 15.63 24.81
C ASP A 437 6.66 15.98 23.39
N VAL A 438 7.74 15.34 22.89
CA VAL A 438 8.23 15.55 21.51
C VAL A 438 8.08 14.31 20.65
N LEU A 439 8.73 13.20 20.99
CA LEU A 439 8.76 12.02 20.12
C LEU A 439 7.37 11.39 19.95
N ARG A 440 6.64 11.15 21.06
CA ARG A 440 5.28 10.60 20.99
C ARG A 440 4.29 11.56 20.31
N ALA A 441 4.29 12.83 20.67
CA ALA A 441 3.43 13.83 20.03
C ALA A 441 3.68 13.94 18.51
N THR A 442 4.94 13.85 18.09
CA THR A 442 5.30 13.84 16.66
C THR A 442 4.86 12.56 15.97
N ALA A 443 5.02 11.39 16.61
CA ALA A 443 4.55 10.11 16.08
C ALA A 443 3.03 10.07 15.94
N ASP A 444 2.28 10.58 16.93
CA ASP A 444 0.83 10.71 16.87
C ASP A 444 0.39 11.58 15.67
N PHE A 445 1.05 12.71 15.47
CA PHE A 445 0.79 13.59 14.32
C PHE A 445 1.10 12.91 12.97
N LEU A 446 2.25 12.25 12.84
CA LEU A 446 2.64 11.56 11.59
C LEU A 446 1.74 10.36 11.28
N ARG A 447 1.17 9.71 12.30
CA ARG A 447 0.14 8.68 12.13
C ARG A 447 -1.15 9.26 11.54
N GLU A 448 -1.58 10.42 12.04
CA GLU A 448 -2.79 11.11 11.59
C GLU A 448 -2.59 11.81 10.23
N HIS A 449 -1.36 12.19 9.92
CA HIS A 449 -0.97 12.91 8.70
C HIS A 449 0.20 12.22 8.00
N PRO A 450 -0.01 11.04 7.37
CA PRO A 450 1.05 10.23 6.78
C PRO A 450 1.72 10.88 5.55
N SER A 451 1.13 11.95 5.00
CA SER A 451 1.75 12.77 3.96
C SER A 451 2.89 13.65 4.48
N GLU A 452 3.00 13.87 5.79
CA GLU A 452 3.93 14.84 6.36
C GLU A 452 5.24 14.18 6.80
N THR A 453 6.26 15.01 7.03
CA THR A 453 7.51 14.60 7.68
C THR A 453 7.97 15.70 8.63
N VAL A 454 8.69 15.34 9.69
CA VAL A 454 9.23 16.31 10.66
C VAL A 454 10.73 16.17 10.77
N ILE A 455 11.45 17.27 10.60
CA ILE A 455 12.90 17.31 10.77
C ILE A 455 13.19 17.93 12.13
N MET A 456 14.13 17.38 12.89
CA MET A 456 14.55 17.99 14.14
C MET A 456 16.06 17.92 14.31
N THR A 457 16.60 19.00 14.86
CA THR A 457 17.97 19.02 15.36
C THR A 457 17.95 18.92 16.88
N ILE A 458 18.81 18.07 17.44
CA ILE A 458 18.98 17.96 18.89
C ILE A 458 20.31 18.57 19.31
N LYS A 459 20.28 19.35 20.40
CA LYS A 459 21.46 19.93 21.03
C LYS A 459 21.39 19.68 22.53
N ARG A 460 22.52 19.28 23.11
CA ARG A 460 22.72 19.36 24.56
C ARG A 460 22.96 20.81 24.96
N ASP A 461 22.07 21.37 25.75
CA ASP A 461 22.14 22.78 26.16
C ASP A 461 22.85 22.97 27.50
N HIS A 462 22.80 21.95 28.35
CA HIS A 462 23.50 21.95 29.63
C HIS A 462 24.05 20.55 29.99
N ASP A 463 25.11 20.51 30.78
CA ASP A 463 25.79 19.29 31.23
C ASP A 463 25.91 19.25 32.75
N TYR A 464 24.91 18.67 33.42
CA TYR A 464 24.94 18.50 34.87
C TYR A 464 26.00 17.49 35.32
N ASP A 465 26.25 16.46 34.51
CA ASP A 465 27.18 15.37 34.81
C ASP A 465 28.64 15.78 34.60
N LYS A 466 28.90 16.81 33.79
CA LYS A 466 30.25 17.29 33.42
C LYS A 466 31.13 16.19 32.84
N ASP A 467 30.52 15.21 32.15
CA ASP A 467 31.18 14.01 31.64
C ASP A 467 31.52 14.11 30.14
N GLY A 468 31.45 15.31 29.59
CA GLY A 468 31.62 15.56 28.16
C GLY A 468 30.45 15.06 27.32
N GLY A 469 29.27 14.88 27.93
CA GLY A 469 28.02 14.44 27.28
C GLY A 469 27.89 12.93 27.09
N ASN A 470 28.70 12.11 27.76
CA ASN A 470 28.68 10.65 27.58
C ASN A 470 27.33 10.03 27.98
N LYS A 471 26.88 10.29 29.21
CA LYS A 471 25.57 9.81 29.69
C LYS A 471 24.42 10.36 28.86
N TYR A 472 24.50 11.63 28.46
CA TYR A 472 23.51 12.25 27.57
C TYR A 472 23.40 11.49 26.23
N ARG A 473 24.53 11.22 25.56
CA ARG A 473 24.56 10.45 24.30
C ARG A 473 23.93 9.07 24.46
N THR A 474 24.28 8.36 25.53
CA THR A 474 23.71 7.04 25.83
C THR A 474 22.19 7.13 26.05
N ALA A 475 21.73 8.13 26.80
CA ALA A 475 20.30 8.36 27.01
C ALA A 475 19.55 8.65 25.70
N VAL A 476 20.14 9.45 24.80
CA VAL A 476 19.57 9.72 23.47
C VAL A 476 19.47 8.43 22.66
N GLY A 477 20.56 7.67 22.57
CA GLY A 477 20.55 6.40 21.83
C GLY A 477 19.56 5.37 22.41
N ASN A 478 19.30 5.40 23.71
CA ASN A 478 18.32 4.53 24.35
C ASN A 478 16.89 4.99 24.08
N VAL A 479 16.58 6.28 24.26
CA VAL A 479 15.22 6.79 24.12
C VAL A 479 14.69 6.63 22.69
N LEU A 480 15.55 6.77 21.69
CA LEU A 480 15.19 6.61 20.27
C LEU A 480 14.89 5.15 19.87
N ARG A 481 15.18 4.18 20.74
CA ARG A 481 14.91 2.75 20.50
C ARG A 481 14.00 2.12 21.56
N ALA A 482 13.62 2.89 22.59
CA ALA A 482 12.94 2.36 23.77
C ALA A 482 11.45 2.10 23.53
N ASP A 483 10.82 2.85 22.63
CA ASP A 483 9.37 2.81 22.40
C ASP A 483 9.02 2.20 21.02
N PRO A 484 8.49 0.96 20.97
CA PRO A 484 8.04 0.33 19.74
C PRO A 484 6.93 1.10 19.02
N TYR A 485 6.20 1.97 19.71
CA TYR A 485 5.19 2.83 19.10
C TYR A 485 5.83 3.98 18.30
N VAL A 486 6.92 4.57 18.81
CA VAL A 486 7.60 5.70 18.17
C VAL A 486 8.58 5.23 17.09
N THR A 487 9.26 4.11 17.33
CA THR A 487 10.38 3.62 16.49
C THR A 487 10.03 3.54 14.99
N PRO A 488 8.84 3.08 14.55
CA PRO A 488 8.47 3.05 13.13
C PRO A 488 8.44 4.42 12.45
N TYR A 489 8.25 5.49 13.23
CA TYR A 489 8.21 6.87 12.75
C TYR A 489 9.59 7.54 12.77
N ILE A 490 10.65 6.91 13.26
CA ILE A 490 12.00 7.49 13.22
C ILE A 490 12.65 7.14 11.88
N ALA A 491 13.07 8.16 11.13
CA ALA A 491 13.77 7.94 9.87
C ALA A 491 15.11 7.23 10.08
N GLY A 492 15.50 6.42 9.09
CA GLY A 492 16.82 5.82 9.02
C GLY A 492 17.90 6.85 8.71
N SER A 493 19.01 6.38 8.14
CA SER A 493 20.15 7.20 7.74
C SER A 493 19.72 8.38 6.87
N PHE A 494 20.25 9.57 7.19
CA PHE A 494 20.17 10.74 6.33
C PHE A 494 20.80 10.44 4.97
N SER A 495 20.31 11.09 3.92
CA SER A 495 20.93 11.11 2.60
C SER A 495 21.04 12.56 2.12
N PRO A 496 22.14 12.96 1.46
CA PRO A 496 22.22 14.26 0.79
C PRO A 496 21.01 14.55 -0.10
N THR A 497 20.56 13.56 -0.85
CA THR A 497 19.47 13.66 -1.85
C THR A 497 18.15 13.11 -1.34
N LEU A 498 17.92 13.17 -0.03
CA LEU A 498 16.72 12.65 0.61
C LEU A 498 15.45 13.26 -0.01
N THR A 499 14.52 12.42 -0.43
CA THR A 499 13.26 12.85 -1.05
C THR A 499 12.10 12.84 -0.05
N MET A 500 11.01 13.52 -0.41
CA MET A 500 9.78 13.46 0.37
C MET A 500 9.25 12.03 0.50
N GLY A 501 9.21 11.25 -0.59
CA GLY A 501 8.73 9.86 -0.55
C GLY A 501 9.47 8.98 0.45
N GLU A 502 10.78 9.21 0.65
CA GLU A 502 11.59 8.48 1.64
C GLU A 502 11.26 8.86 3.10
N LEU A 503 10.84 10.11 3.31
CA LEU A 503 10.63 10.72 4.63
C LEU A 503 9.17 10.79 5.11
N ARG A 504 8.18 10.68 4.23
CA ARG A 504 6.77 10.73 4.62
C ARG A 504 6.45 9.74 5.72
N GLY A 505 5.64 10.19 6.68
CA GLY A 505 5.29 9.44 7.88
C GLY A 505 6.46 9.23 8.85
N LYS A 506 7.59 9.91 8.66
CA LYS A 506 8.78 9.76 9.53
C LYS A 506 9.30 11.10 10.02
N MET A 507 10.06 11.05 11.12
CA MET A 507 10.80 12.15 11.69
C MET A 507 12.32 11.93 11.54
N LEU A 508 13.01 12.89 10.95
CA LEU A 508 14.46 12.89 10.75
C LEU A 508 15.15 13.61 11.92
N ILE A 509 16.07 12.94 12.62
CA ILE A 509 16.66 13.47 13.86
C ILE A 509 18.19 13.61 13.71
N LEU A 510 18.68 14.85 13.69
CA LEU A 510 20.10 15.16 13.51
C LEU A 510 20.72 15.70 14.81
N SER A 511 21.89 15.19 15.21
CA SER A 511 22.66 15.76 16.32
C SER A 511 23.43 17.01 15.90
N ARG A 512 23.44 18.07 16.71
CA ARG A 512 24.26 19.29 16.51
C ARG A 512 25.67 19.20 17.10
N GLU A 513 26.01 18.11 17.78
CA GLU A 513 27.25 18.03 18.57
C GLU A 513 28.45 17.42 17.83
N GLY A 514 28.37 17.11 16.52
CA GLY A 514 29.53 16.62 15.76
C GLY A 514 29.78 15.10 15.83
N TRP A 515 28.88 14.32 16.42
CA TRP A 515 28.99 12.86 16.51
C TRP A 515 27.64 12.16 16.36
N TYR A 516 27.68 10.87 16.02
CA TYR A 516 26.49 10.03 15.88
C TYR A 516 25.94 9.61 17.24
N SER A 517 24.66 9.90 17.47
CA SER A 517 23.85 9.35 18.58
C SER A 517 22.41 9.06 18.16
N THR A 518 22.09 9.35 16.89
CA THR A 518 20.77 9.15 16.27
C THR A 518 20.91 8.17 15.11
N ASN A 519 19.78 7.61 14.66
CA ASN A 519 19.76 6.71 13.50
C ASN A 519 20.01 7.44 12.18
N SER A 520 19.80 8.76 12.15
CA SER A 520 19.84 9.55 10.91
C SER A 520 21.23 10.11 10.60
N GLY A 521 21.83 10.86 11.51
CA GLY A 521 23.07 11.58 11.20
C GLY A 521 23.41 12.69 12.18
N TRP A 522 24.45 13.46 11.86
CA TRP A 522 24.93 14.57 12.69
C TRP A 522 25.45 15.73 11.86
N ILE A 523 25.45 16.91 12.47
CA ILE A 523 26.06 18.11 11.95
C ILE A 523 27.46 18.21 12.55
N ASP A 524 28.47 18.35 11.69
CA ASP A 524 29.90 18.30 12.02
C ASP A 524 30.28 19.29 13.13
N ARG A 525 29.92 20.56 12.90
CA ARG A 525 30.20 21.64 13.83
C ARG A 525 29.14 22.72 13.70
N TRP A 526 28.66 23.17 14.86
CA TRP A 526 27.84 24.35 14.98
C TRP A 526 28.67 25.49 15.59
N TYR A 527 28.88 26.57 14.83
CA TYR A 527 29.67 27.70 15.33
C TYR A 527 28.78 28.67 16.10
N ASP A 528 29.35 29.25 17.17
CA ASP A 528 28.63 30.20 18.02
C ASP A 528 28.48 31.57 17.34
N ASN A 529 27.27 32.13 17.45
CA ASN A 529 26.88 33.50 17.09
C ASN A 529 27.42 34.02 15.76
N LYS A 530 27.24 33.28 14.66
CA LYS A 530 27.69 33.70 13.33
C LYS A 530 26.95 33.00 12.19
N GLN A 531 27.11 33.53 10.97
CA GLN A 531 26.82 32.81 9.75
C GLN A 531 27.98 31.86 9.39
N PHE A 532 27.69 30.64 8.97
CA PHE A 532 28.72 29.65 8.62
C PHE A 532 28.25 28.58 7.64
N SER A 533 29.21 27.87 7.05
CA SER A 533 28.99 26.62 6.32
C SER A 533 29.66 25.46 7.08
N THR A 534 28.98 24.32 7.11
CA THR A 534 29.39 23.08 7.77
C THR A 534 28.89 21.88 6.96
N ASN A 535 29.00 20.66 7.50
CA ASN A 535 28.50 19.45 6.85
C ASN A 535 27.43 18.76 7.70
N ILE A 536 26.41 18.20 7.03
CA ILE A 536 25.57 17.14 7.59
C ILE A 536 26.16 15.81 7.14
N TYR A 537 26.46 14.93 8.09
CA TYR A 537 26.93 13.57 7.88
C TYR A 537 25.80 12.57 8.10
N SER A 538 25.70 11.63 7.19
CA SER A 538 24.93 10.40 7.36
C SER A 538 25.69 9.38 8.19
N THR A 539 25.00 8.38 8.73
CA THR A 539 25.61 7.24 9.43
C THR A 539 26.48 6.36 8.52
N ASN A 540 26.33 6.47 7.19
CA ASN A 540 27.25 5.85 6.23
C ASN A 540 28.42 6.76 5.79
N HIS A 541 28.63 7.89 6.48
CA HIS A 541 29.65 8.91 6.20
C HIS A 541 29.51 9.68 4.88
N SER A 542 28.44 9.47 4.10
CA SER A 542 28.07 10.43 3.07
C SER A 542 27.74 11.78 3.71
N ARG A 543 28.00 12.88 2.98
CA ARG A 543 27.80 14.23 3.51
C ARG A 543 27.30 15.20 2.47
N THR A 544 26.68 16.27 2.95
CA THR A 544 26.35 17.45 2.14
C THR A 544 26.62 18.73 2.93
N THR A 545 26.73 19.85 2.22
CA THR A 545 26.92 21.17 2.82
C THR A 545 25.65 21.62 3.53
N LEU A 546 25.81 22.20 4.71
CA LEU A 546 24.79 22.93 5.44
C LEU A 546 25.26 24.38 5.65
N ASN A 547 24.45 25.33 5.21
CA ASN A 547 24.64 26.75 5.41
C ASN A 547 23.70 27.24 6.50
N VAL A 548 24.26 27.88 7.53
CA VAL A 548 23.50 28.30 8.72
C VAL A 548 23.67 29.79 8.94
N GLU A 549 22.57 30.48 9.20
CA GLU A 549 22.56 31.80 9.83
C GLU A 549 22.01 31.67 11.26
N ASP A 550 22.90 31.76 12.24
CA ASP A 550 22.60 31.68 13.68
C ASP A 550 23.36 32.78 14.46
N THR A 551 23.37 33.99 13.92
CA THR A 551 23.87 35.17 14.63
C THR A 551 22.77 35.66 15.58
N TYR A 552 22.68 35.06 16.77
CA TYR A 552 21.62 35.34 17.74
C TYR A 552 21.88 36.57 18.62
N ARG A 553 23.09 37.14 18.63
CA ARG A 553 23.47 38.32 19.42
C ARG A 553 24.07 39.38 18.51
N CYS A 554 23.20 40.25 17.99
CA CYS A 554 23.53 41.36 17.08
C CYS A 554 22.45 42.46 17.14
N ALA A 555 22.66 43.57 16.41
CA ALA A 555 21.63 44.57 16.23
C ALA A 555 20.52 44.07 15.28
N ALA A 556 19.30 44.57 15.43
CA ALA A 556 18.14 44.11 14.65
C ALA A 556 18.34 44.28 13.13
N GLY A 557 18.89 45.43 12.69
CA GLY A 557 19.19 45.68 11.28
C GLY A 557 20.21 44.71 10.70
N ASP A 558 21.26 44.41 11.46
CA ASP A 558 22.26 43.40 11.07
C ASP A 558 21.62 42.03 10.95
N LYS A 559 20.73 41.67 11.90
CA LYS A 559 20.01 40.39 11.85
C LYS A 559 19.18 40.25 10.57
N VAL A 560 18.40 41.27 10.23
CA VAL A 560 17.60 41.29 9.00
C VAL A 560 18.47 41.12 7.76
N ASN A 561 19.63 41.80 7.71
CA ASN A 561 20.57 41.68 6.59
C ASN A 561 21.16 40.28 6.47
N LEU A 562 21.59 39.67 7.58
CA LEU A 562 22.16 38.32 7.61
C LEU A 562 21.12 37.26 7.20
N VAL A 563 19.88 37.39 7.69
CA VAL A 563 18.76 36.54 7.25
C VAL A 563 18.56 36.67 5.74
N ARG A 564 18.51 37.90 5.20
CA ARG A 564 18.38 38.12 3.75
C ARG A 564 19.51 37.47 2.96
N GLN A 565 20.76 37.61 3.41
CA GLN A 565 21.92 37.03 2.75
C GLN A 565 21.82 35.51 2.66
N ASN A 566 21.42 34.84 3.74
CA ASN A 566 21.28 33.37 3.73
C ASN A 566 20.11 32.90 2.85
N LEU A 567 18.99 33.64 2.83
CA LEU A 567 17.85 33.36 1.94
C LEU A 567 18.21 33.51 0.45
N LEU A 568 18.97 34.56 0.09
CA LEU A 568 19.46 34.75 -1.27
C LEU A 568 20.42 33.63 -1.67
N LYS A 569 21.33 33.22 -0.77
CA LYS A 569 22.24 32.09 -0.99
C LYS A 569 21.48 30.78 -1.19
N ALA A 570 20.42 30.53 -0.43
CA ALA A 570 19.54 29.37 -0.59
C ALA A 570 18.85 29.39 -1.97
N SER A 571 18.36 30.55 -2.39
CA SER A 571 17.69 30.72 -3.68
C SER A 571 18.63 30.58 -4.87
N GLU A 572 19.87 31.05 -4.76
CA GLU A 572 20.92 30.82 -5.76
C GLU A 572 21.26 29.32 -5.88
N ALA A 573 21.42 28.63 -4.75
CA ALA A 573 21.69 27.19 -4.72
C ALA A 573 20.51 26.34 -5.21
N TYR A 574 19.27 26.85 -5.19
CA TYR A 574 18.08 26.11 -5.60
C TYR A 574 18.20 25.57 -7.02
N GLY A 575 18.69 26.38 -7.98
CA GLY A 575 18.87 25.98 -9.37
C GLY A 575 20.09 25.07 -9.64
N GLY A 576 20.96 24.87 -8.66
CA GLY A 576 22.15 24.04 -8.78
C GLY A 576 21.91 22.55 -8.48
N ALA A 577 22.81 21.69 -8.97
CA ALA A 577 22.77 20.24 -8.74
C ALA A 577 23.20 19.81 -7.33
N ALA A 578 23.91 20.68 -6.59
CA ALA A 578 24.36 20.38 -5.24
C ALA A 578 23.17 20.30 -4.26
N PRO A 579 23.08 19.25 -3.42
CA PRO A 579 22.01 19.09 -2.45
C PRO A 579 22.30 19.84 -1.14
N ASP A 580 22.62 21.13 -1.27
CA ASP A 580 22.97 21.98 -0.14
C ASP A 580 21.74 22.26 0.73
N TRP A 581 21.92 22.23 2.06
CA TRP A 581 20.89 22.56 3.04
C TRP A 581 21.09 23.96 3.59
N PHE A 582 19.98 24.59 3.97
CA PHE A 582 19.97 25.95 4.53
C PHE A 582 19.10 25.99 5.78
N ILE A 583 19.66 26.49 6.88
CA ILE A 583 18.93 26.74 8.13
C ILE A 583 19.13 28.22 8.47
N THR A 584 18.03 28.95 8.59
CA THR A 584 18.05 30.39 8.86
C THR A 584 17.25 30.69 10.11
N PHE A 585 17.90 31.16 11.17
CA PHE A 585 17.21 31.63 12.39
C PHE A 585 16.85 33.11 12.23
N CYS A 586 15.57 33.45 12.31
CA CYS A 586 15.10 34.82 12.47
C CYS A 586 15.25 35.32 13.91
N SER A 587 15.31 34.39 14.88
CA SER A 587 15.43 34.70 16.30
C SER A 587 16.77 35.36 16.64
N TYR A 588 16.74 36.30 17.60
CA TYR A 588 17.92 36.95 18.17
C TYR A 588 17.61 37.46 19.59
N THR A 589 18.62 37.99 20.28
CA THR A 589 18.60 38.41 21.70
C THR A 589 19.07 39.86 21.88
N GLY A 590 19.24 40.60 20.79
CA GLY A 590 19.85 41.94 20.78
C GLY A 590 21.36 41.94 21.00
N PRO A 591 22.03 43.09 20.84
CA PRO A 591 23.50 43.19 20.92
C PRO A 591 24.04 42.88 22.33
N ASN A 592 23.22 43.13 23.36
CA ASN A 592 23.56 42.87 24.75
C ASN A 592 23.12 41.49 25.25
N GLY A 593 22.41 40.70 24.44
CA GLY A 593 21.94 39.36 24.82
C GLY A 593 20.82 39.35 25.87
N ILE A 594 20.07 40.45 26.01
CA ILE A 594 19.03 40.64 27.04
C ILE A 594 17.63 40.87 26.46
N GLY A 595 17.50 40.86 25.13
CA GLY A 595 16.22 41.03 24.45
C GLY A 595 15.34 39.81 24.66
N THR A 596 14.11 40.03 25.13
CA THR A 596 13.16 38.94 25.35
C THR A 596 12.57 38.47 24.02
N PRO A 597 12.31 37.16 23.84
CA PRO A 597 11.79 36.61 22.59
C PRO A 597 10.56 37.35 22.05
N ASN A 598 9.60 37.71 22.91
CA ASN A 598 8.40 38.42 22.50
C ASN A 598 8.69 39.83 21.93
N ALA A 599 9.64 40.56 22.53
CA ALA A 599 9.99 41.89 22.07
C ALA A 599 10.81 41.86 20.77
N VAL A 600 11.84 41.02 20.73
CA VAL A 600 12.80 40.95 19.62
C VAL A 600 12.15 40.44 18.34
N THR A 601 11.26 39.45 18.43
CA THR A 601 10.52 38.92 17.27
C THR A 601 9.70 40.04 16.60
N GLY A 602 9.17 41.01 17.37
CA GLY A 602 8.37 42.12 16.85
C GLY A 602 9.13 43.14 16.01
N TYR A 603 10.46 43.15 16.12
CA TYR A 603 11.30 44.00 15.31
C TYR A 603 11.73 43.31 14.02
N VAL A 604 12.19 42.05 14.07
CA VAL A 604 12.81 41.38 12.92
C VAL A 604 11.77 40.75 11.98
N ASP A 605 10.76 40.05 12.51
CA ASP A 605 9.85 39.25 11.71
C ASP A 605 9.06 40.06 10.66
N PRO A 606 8.54 41.28 10.95
CA PRO A 606 7.90 42.10 9.94
C PRO A 606 8.81 42.45 8.75
N HIS A 607 10.10 42.67 9.00
CA HIS A 607 11.07 42.93 7.93
C HIS A 607 11.39 41.66 7.13
N VAL A 608 11.50 40.51 7.78
CA VAL A 608 11.66 39.22 7.09
C VAL A 608 10.44 38.91 6.22
N ILE A 609 9.22 39.14 6.71
CA ILE A 609 7.98 39.04 5.94
C ILE A 609 8.05 39.92 4.68
N ASN A 610 8.50 41.17 4.82
CA ASN A 610 8.63 42.09 3.69
C ASN A 610 9.68 41.63 2.67
N ILE A 611 10.80 41.05 3.11
CA ILE A 611 11.79 40.43 2.22
C ILE A 611 11.14 39.29 1.44
N LEU A 612 10.45 38.38 2.13
CA LEU A 612 9.83 37.21 1.51
C LEU A 612 8.68 37.59 0.55
N LYS A 613 7.98 38.71 0.79
CA LYS A 613 6.91 39.22 -0.08
C LYS A 613 7.41 40.09 -1.24
N GLY A 614 8.54 40.78 -1.07
CA GLY A 614 9.00 41.81 -2.01
C GLY A 614 10.13 41.37 -2.94
N ASP A 615 10.81 40.26 -2.63
CA ASP A 615 11.99 39.84 -3.38
C ASP A 615 11.67 38.76 -4.43
N HIS A 616 11.54 39.18 -5.69
CA HIS A 616 11.24 38.31 -6.83
C HIS A 616 12.36 37.31 -7.17
N GLN A 617 13.55 37.46 -6.58
CA GLN A 617 14.68 36.55 -6.79
C GLN A 617 14.61 35.30 -5.91
N LEU A 618 13.81 35.33 -4.83
CA LEU A 618 13.71 34.18 -3.94
C LEU A 618 13.00 33.02 -4.62
N ARG A 619 13.53 31.81 -4.40
CA ARG A 619 13.00 30.53 -4.92
C ARG A 619 12.70 29.54 -3.82
N THR A 620 13.43 29.64 -2.71
CA THR A 620 13.23 28.82 -1.51
C THR A 620 13.70 29.61 -0.30
N THR A 621 13.11 29.34 0.86
CA THR A 621 13.62 29.82 2.14
C THR A 621 14.65 28.86 2.74
N GLY A 622 14.78 27.65 2.19
CA GLY A 622 15.30 26.52 2.95
C GLY A 622 14.49 26.32 4.22
N ILE A 623 15.14 25.94 5.31
CA ILE A 623 14.51 25.86 6.62
C ILE A 623 14.57 27.24 7.29
N LEU A 624 13.41 27.81 7.61
CA LEU A 624 13.28 29.13 8.23
C LEU A 624 12.72 29.00 9.64
N LEU A 625 13.51 29.37 10.65
CA LEU A 625 13.15 29.24 12.06
C LEU A 625 12.76 30.59 12.66
N PHE A 626 11.67 30.62 13.40
CA PHE A 626 11.20 31.81 14.11
C PHE A 626 10.68 31.46 15.51
N ASN A 627 10.47 32.49 16.34
CA ASN A 627 9.77 32.35 17.61
C ASN A 627 8.25 32.39 17.36
N PHE A 628 7.49 31.77 18.25
CA PHE A 628 6.02 31.79 18.30
C PHE A 628 5.37 31.31 17.00
N ALA A 629 5.26 29.98 16.86
CA ALA A 629 4.57 29.35 15.75
C ALA A 629 3.16 29.92 15.53
N GLY A 630 3.01 30.69 14.45
CA GLY A 630 1.73 31.29 14.07
C GLY A 630 1.49 32.72 14.55
N TRP A 631 2.50 33.37 15.13
CA TRP A 631 2.43 34.79 15.44
C TRP A 631 2.24 35.65 14.18
N TRP A 632 1.54 36.78 14.33
CA TRP A 632 1.14 37.67 13.22
C TRP A 632 0.36 36.95 12.11
N ASP A 633 -0.75 36.29 12.48
CA ASP A 633 -1.69 35.58 11.58
C ASP A 633 -1.02 34.49 10.72
N ASN A 634 -0.15 33.68 11.33
CA ASN A 634 0.67 32.68 10.62
C ASN A 634 1.53 33.25 9.48
N GLY A 635 1.86 34.54 9.49
CA GLY A 635 2.50 35.23 8.36
C GLY A 635 3.75 34.50 7.83
N LEU A 636 4.76 34.27 8.68
CA LEU A 636 6.00 33.59 8.26
C LEU A 636 5.77 32.13 7.87
N THR A 637 4.98 31.38 8.65
CA THR A 637 4.65 29.98 8.33
C THR A 637 3.98 29.87 6.96
N ASN A 638 2.95 30.68 6.73
CA ASN A 638 2.17 30.71 5.50
C ASN A 638 3.05 31.07 4.30
N ILE A 639 3.86 32.13 4.44
CA ILE A 639 4.77 32.56 3.37
C ILE A 639 5.78 31.46 3.05
N ALA A 640 6.42 30.85 4.06
CA ALA A 640 7.38 29.78 3.85
C ALA A 640 6.75 28.57 3.13
N ILE A 641 5.53 28.16 3.51
CA ILE A 641 4.82 27.06 2.85
C ILE A 641 4.54 27.40 1.38
N LYS A 642 4.08 28.62 1.07
CA LYS A 642 3.78 29.07 -0.31
C LYS A 642 4.98 29.05 -1.26
N PHE A 643 6.22 29.12 -0.75
CA PHE A 643 7.40 28.97 -1.60
C PHE A 643 7.56 27.58 -2.22
N ASN A 644 6.79 26.58 -1.78
CA ASN A 644 6.81 25.24 -2.37
C ASN A 644 5.90 25.09 -3.61
N ASP A 645 4.98 26.04 -3.84
CA ASP A 645 4.02 25.98 -4.96
C ASP A 645 4.74 26.21 -6.30
N THR A 646 4.85 25.16 -7.12
CA THR A 646 5.54 25.18 -8.43
C THR A 646 4.75 25.86 -9.55
N ALA A 647 3.45 26.10 -9.35
CA ALA A 647 2.56 26.68 -10.36
C ALA A 647 2.61 28.23 -10.46
N THR A 648 3.40 28.89 -9.60
CA THR A 648 3.43 30.35 -9.52
C THR A 648 4.89 30.83 -9.54
N PRO A 649 5.32 31.71 -10.47
CA PRO A 649 6.45 32.59 -10.17
C PRO A 649 6.10 33.29 -8.85
N PRO A 650 7.04 33.46 -7.90
CA PRO A 650 6.70 33.87 -6.55
C PRO A 650 5.84 35.15 -6.61
N LEU A 651 4.64 35.03 -6.04
CA LEU A 651 3.84 36.15 -5.54
C LEU A 651 3.12 36.98 -6.62
N LYS A 652 2.16 36.37 -7.33
CA LYS A 652 0.97 37.12 -7.79
C LYS A 652 -0.24 36.60 -7.01
N GLN A 653 -0.87 37.51 -6.25
CA GLN A 653 -2.03 37.31 -5.37
C GLN A 653 -1.67 36.97 -3.91
N TRP A 654 -1.37 38.03 -3.16
CA TRP A 654 -1.74 38.14 -1.75
C TRP A 654 -3.05 38.91 -1.66
#